data_AF-A0A2S5GBD2-F1
#
_entry.id   AF-A0A2S5GBD2-F1
#
_cell.length_a   1.000
_cell.length_b   1.000
_cell.length_c   1.000
_cell.angle_alpha   90.00
_cell.angle_beta   90.00
_cell.angle_gamma   90.00
#
_symmetry.space_group_name_H-M   'P 1'
#
loop_
_entity.id
_entity.type
_entity.pdbx_description
1 polymer ?
#
loop_
_entity_poly.entity_id
_entity_poly.type
_entity_poly.pdbx_seq_one_letter_code
_entity_poly.pdbx_strand_id
1 'polypeptide(L)'
;MKRVLPFLLLIFLSIFWAGMYFLAEEPIQIDTAFEDALEKELGIAAGTFDKNKVKDISELDLSNYQITDVKGIEHFRSLEVLNLSNNLLTEMDGIEQLENLRIVDLSFNDLSTISFESSGITRLDLEGNVLTDVSFISDLPQLQHLTIRDNQIRDISPLSAAETLTYLNARGNQIDSVEALQGLVQLSDINLRNNQIKDVNPLASLPAITERLYLTGNGIKDYMPLETIIGAINDIDFELSPPPPVLSAESGVINSGTAVSMESSIEEAKIYYTLDGSLPTPASLLYTEPIVLEESLINDNDILANIGTSVFREPFQFTREEILEGIVIRAAVYHNRTLSEVETRSYILNDALFSSSQLPVVSLTTDPEGLFNEERGIYVPGIYYENTRDTRDGNYFKRGDEWERPATLEYFSEDGALEYSQNIGIRIHGGYSREHPQKSLRLYSRSDYGQSRMYYPFFKDDANVEFNRLMLRNSGNDWGRTYLRDALMHELIKDRNVDTQNYQPVIVLLNGEYWGIQNLREAYSAEYLETKYNLNAEEIVMLGTDVTNATGFIIDEGLIGDQQHYTSLVEYAMNNDLRIQENLDYVNTQMDVENYLEYFAYQVYFGNTDSLYNNTAMWRKKTDYTPEAPYGQDGRWRWLLYDTDFGFALNGEFEETINDNTLDWLLRDHPATELIRALLENEEVYAQLISIMEGLLDEEFAPENVIETINSLSGQIRGEMPRMISRWENINSIETWEAELDMFRQFAQRRPEAVMNYLNERLERTPD
;
A
#
# COMPACT_ATOMS: atom_id res chain seq x y z
N MET A 1 102.00 32.86 26.89
CA MET A 1 101.46 32.04 25.80
C MET A 1 99.94 32.18 25.76
N LYS A 2 99.45 33.07 24.90
CA LYS A 2 98.02 33.29 24.61
C LYS A 2 97.69 32.50 23.34
N ARG A 3 96.55 31.80 23.32
CA ARG A 3 95.86 31.09 22.20
C ARG A 3 95.56 29.58 22.39
N VAL A 4 95.10 29.15 23.57
CA VAL A 4 94.48 27.80 23.70
C VAL A 4 93.12 27.82 24.43
N LEU A 5 92.80 28.89 25.17
CA LEU A 5 91.57 28.95 25.95
C LEU A 5 90.24 29.20 25.17
N PRO A 6 90.20 29.85 23.99
CA PRO A 6 88.91 30.09 23.30
C PRO A 6 88.39 28.87 22.50
N PHE A 7 89.26 27.91 22.15
CA PHE A 7 88.90 26.81 21.23
C PHE A 7 88.26 25.62 21.96
N LEU A 8 88.63 25.38 23.22
CA LEU A 8 88.02 24.36 24.07
C LEU A 8 86.60 24.75 24.52
N LEU A 9 86.31 26.04 24.65
CA LEU A 9 84.96 26.51 25.01
C LEU A 9 83.96 26.36 23.86
N LEU A 10 84.41 26.55 22.60
CA LEU A 10 83.60 26.39 21.40
C LEU A 10 83.26 24.92 21.09
N ILE A 11 84.20 23.99 21.34
CA ILE A 11 83.95 22.55 21.18
C ILE A 11 83.02 22.03 22.28
N PHE A 12 83.14 22.54 23.51
CA PHE A 12 82.18 22.19 24.56
C PHE A 12 80.80 22.74 24.27
N LEU A 13 80.66 23.98 23.79
CA LEU A 13 79.36 24.55 23.41
C LEU A 13 78.72 23.88 22.18
N SER A 14 79.51 23.41 21.20
CA SER A 14 78.96 22.68 20.05
C SER A 14 78.55 21.24 20.38
N ILE A 15 79.26 20.56 21.29
CA ILE A 15 78.87 19.23 21.79
C ILE A 15 77.69 19.36 22.77
N PHE A 16 77.59 20.44 23.53
CA PHE A 16 76.42 20.72 24.38
C PHE A 16 75.19 21.09 23.54
N TRP A 17 75.35 21.83 22.44
CA TRP A 17 74.25 22.12 21.50
C TRP A 17 73.85 20.89 20.65
N ALA A 18 74.79 20.08 20.18
CA ALA A 18 74.47 18.82 19.49
C ALA A 18 73.86 17.78 20.45
N GLY A 19 74.28 17.78 21.71
CA GLY A 19 73.69 16.96 22.77
C GLY A 19 72.30 17.44 23.22
N MET A 20 72.02 18.75 23.13
CA MET A 20 70.67 19.30 23.32
C MET A 20 69.76 19.11 22.10
N TYR A 21 70.32 19.04 20.88
CA TYR A 21 69.53 18.69 19.68
C TYR A 21 69.17 17.18 19.66
N PHE A 22 69.91 16.34 20.38
CA PHE A 22 69.56 14.93 20.60
C PHE A 22 68.61 14.70 21.79
N LEU A 23 68.16 15.76 22.46
CA LEU A 23 67.26 15.70 23.60
C LEU A 23 66.15 16.74 23.44
N ALA A 24 65.26 16.49 22.48
CA ALA A 24 63.82 16.76 22.54
C ALA A 24 63.23 16.53 21.12
N GLU A 25 63.15 15.28 20.66
CA GLU A 25 61.92 14.92 19.93
C GLU A 25 60.87 14.85 21.04
N GLU A 26 59.87 15.73 20.99
CA GLU A 26 58.75 15.62 21.93
C GLU A 26 58.18 14.19 21.81
N PRO A 27 57.90 13.50 22.94
CA PRO A 27 57.34 12.16 22.87
C PRO A 27 56.07 12.22 22.03
N ILE A 28 56.01 11.40 20.97
CA ILE A 28 54.79 11.24 20.19
C ILE A 28 53.73 10.78 21.20
N GLN A 29 52.75 11.64 21.45
CA GLN A 29 51.60 11.27 22.25
C GLN A 29 50.73 10.39 21.37
N ILE A 30 50.76 9.09 21.65
CA ILE A 30 50.00 8.07 20.96
C ILE A 30 48.70 7.85 21.73
N ASP A 31 47.62 7.52 21.01
CA ASP A 31 46.35 7.10 21.61
C ASP A 31 46.55 5.96 22.60
N THR A 32 45.86 6.03 23.75
CA THR A 32 46.04 5.04 24.83
C THR A 32 45.54 3.65 24.43
N ALA A 33 44.48 3.55 23.63
CA ALA A 33 43.99 2.28 23.15
C ALA A 33 44.93 1.68 22.09
N PHE A 34 45.54 2.53 21.25
CA PHE A 34 46.59 2.10 20.33
C PHE A 34 47.84 1.62 21.08
N GLU A 35 48.33 2.33 22.10
CA GLU A 35 49.44 1.85 22.94
C GLU A 35 49.11 0.52 23.64
N ASP A 36 47.91 0.38 24.20
CA ASP A 36 47.44 -0.85 24.85
C ASP A 36 47.38 -2.02 23.86
N ALA A 37 46.98 -1.76 22.62
CA ALA A 37 46.94 -2.75 21.56
C ALA A 37 48.37 -3.17 21.15
N LEU A 38 49.29 -2.21 20.98
CA LEU A 38 50.70 -2.50 20.70
C LEU A 38 51.38 -3.27 21.84
N GLU A 39 51.02 -3.01 23.09
CA GLU A 39 51.53 -3.76 24.24
C GLU A 39 51.05 -5.21 24.20
N LYS A 40 49.77 -5.45 23.91
CA LYS A 40 49.19 -6.80 23.87
C LYS A 40 49.68 -7.63 22.70
N GLU A 41 49.76 -7.04 21.51
CA GLU A 41 50.08 -7.76 20.27
C GLU A 41 51.59 -7.90 20.05
N LEU A 42 52.37 -6.90 20.48
CA LEU A 42 53.82 -6.82 20.17
C LEU A 42 54.70 -6.78 21.42
N GLY A 43 54.14 -6.69 22.62
CA GLY A 43 54.90 -6.56 23.87
C GLY A 43 55.61 -5.21 24.02
N ILE A 44 55.16 -4.18 23.29
CA ILE A 44 55.72 -2.83 23.35
C ILE A 44 55.04 -2.11 24.51
N ALA A 45 55.68 -2.10 25.69
CA ALA A 45 55.13 -1.47 26.89
C ALA A 45 54.72 -0.01 26.67
N ALA A 46 53.60 0.42 27.27
CA ALA A 46 53.08 1.78 27.20
C ALA A 46 54.15 2.85 27.47
N GLY A 47 54.14 3.93 26.68
CA GLY A 47 55.16 4.99 26.71
C GLY A 47 56.57 4.58 26.29
N THR A 48 56.79 3.35 25.78
CA THR A 48 58.10 2.88 25.26
C THR A 48 58.14 2.68 23.74
N PHE A 49 57.15 3.22 23.04
CA PHE A 49 57.11 3.19 21.58
C PHE A 49 58.39 3.77 20.96
N ASP A 50 58.93 3.05 19.98
CA ASP A 50 60.13 3.46 19.24
C ASP A 50 59.99 2.95 17.81
N LYS A 51 60.12 3.85 16.83
CA LYS A 51 60.09 3.55 15.39
C LYS A 51 61.00 2.38 14.98
N ASN A 52 62.12 2.17 15.68
CA ASN A 52 63.04 1.06 15.40
C ASN A 52 62.51 -0.31 15.84
N LYS A 53 61.57 -0.37 16.78
CA LYS A 53 60.95 -1.63 17.24
C LYS A 53 59.89 -2.15 16.28
N VAL A 54 59.27 -1.26 15.50
CA VAL A 54 58.10 -1.57 14.66
C VAL A 54 58.40 -1.65 13.17
N LYS A 55 59.54 -1.09 12.72
CA LYS A 55 59.90 -1.00 11.29
C LYS A 55 59.98 -2.34 10.54
N ASP A 56 60.22 -3.44 11.24
CA ASP A 56 60.42 -4.78 10.65
C ASP A 56 59.15 -5.66 10.76
N ILE A 57 58.04 -5.11 11.28
CA ILE A 57 56.76 -5.82 11.42
C ILE A 57 56.05 -5.85 10.06
N SER A 58 55.65 -7.05 9.63
CA SER A 58 54.99 -7.29 8.35
C SER A 58 53.48 -7.57 8.46
N GLU A 59 53.01 -7.98 9.64
CA GLU A 59 51.59 -8.26 9.91
C GLU A 59 51.21 -7.65 11.25
N LEU A 60 50.06 -6.98 11.29
CA LEU A 60 49.58 -6.30 12.49
C LEU A 60 48.05 -6.40 12.57
N ASP A 61 47.56 -7.06 13.61
CA ASP A 61 46.13 -7.11 13.94
C ASP A 61 45.88 -6.30 15.20
N LEU A 62 45.12 -5.22 15.06
CA LEU A 62 44.70 -4.31 16.10
C LEU A 62 43.18 -4.14 16.06
N SER A 63 42.46 -5.20 15.68
CA SER A 63 41.00 -5.19 15.68
C SER A 63 40.42 -5.19 17.09
N ASN A 64 39.25 -4.58 17.29
CA ASN A 64 38.49 -4.61 18.55
C ASN A 64 39.16 -3.97 19.77
N TYR A 65 39.98 -2.93 19.56
CA TYR A 65 40.71 -2.25 20.63
C TYR A 65 40.12 -0.88 21.02
N GLN A 66 39.05 -0.42 20.36
CA GLN A 66 38.45 0.91 20.57
C GLN A 66 39.42 2.05 20.22
N ILE A 67 40.30 1.82 19.24
CA ILE A 67 41.31 2.80 18.80
C ILE A 67 40.62 3.99 18.14
N THR A 68 40.99 5.21 18.53
CA THR A 68 40.47 6.46 17.93
C THR A 68 41.47 7.20 17.06
N ASP A 69 42.77 6.96 17.25
CA ASP A 69 43.87 7.55 16.50
C ASP A 69 45.04 6.54 16.46
N VAL A 70 45.67 6.41 15.28
CA VAL A 70 46.77 5.48 15.01
C VAL A 70 48.11 6.20 14.78
N LYS A 71 48.25 7.46 15.22
CA LYS A 71 49.49 8.23 15.10
C LYS A 71 50.71 7.43 15.54
N GLY A 72 51.68 7.28 14.64
CA GLY A 72 52.85 6.41 14.79
C GLY A 72 52.78 5.16 13.90
N ILE A 73 51.62 4.83 13.32
CA ILE A 73 51.46 3.72 12.37
C ILE A 73 52.34 3.91 11.13
N GLU A 74 52.65 5.15 10.72
CA GLU A 74 53.52 5.48 9.59
C GLU A 74 54.98 4.97 9.76
N HIS A 75 55.34 4.48 10.94
CA HIS A 75 56.64 3.87 11.22
C HIS A 75 56.72 2.36 10.95
N PHE A 76 55.59 1.70 10.68
CA PHE A 76 55.51 0.27 10.34
C PHE A 76 55.84 0.02 8.86
N ARG A 77 57.04 0.46 8.44
CA ARG A 77 57.39 0.55 7.01
C ARG A 77 57.47 -0.79 6.25
N SER A 78 57.51 -1.92 6.96
CA SER A 78 57.51 -3.25 6.34
C SER A 78 56.12 -3.91 6.32
N LEU A 79 55.06 -3.19 6.71
CA LEU A 79 53.73 -3.76 6.89
C LEU A 79 53.11 -4.17 5.55
N GLU A 80 52.68 -5.43 5.47
CA GLU A 80 52.00 -6.04 4.32
C GLU A 80 50.53 -6.36 4.65
N VAL A 81 50.24 -6.71 5.91
CA VAL A 81 48.88 -7.04 6.39
C VAL A 81 48.53 -6.16 7.59
N LEU A 82 47.43 -5.42 7.48
CA LEU A 82 46.92 -4.55 8.54
C LEU A 82 45.44 -4.84 8.78
N ASN A 83 45.09 -5.21 10.02
CA ASN A 83 43.71 -5.31 10.47
C ASN A 83 43.46 -4.30 11.59
N LEU A 84 42.57 -3.34 11.36
CA LEU A 84 42.12 -2.30 12.28
C LEU A 84 40.59 -2.30 12.41
N SER A 85 39.95 -3.43 12.09
CA SER A 85 38.50 -3.52 12.12
C SER A 85 37.89 -3.39 13.52
N ASN A 86 36.63 -2.98 13.61
CA ASN A 86 35.89 -2.86 14.87
C ASN A 86 36.58 -1.89 15.87
N ASN A 87 36.95 -0.72 15.39
CA ASN A 87 37.51 0.37 16.20
C ASN A 87 36.63 1.63 16.05
N LEU A 88 37.16 2.80 16.43
CA LEU A 88 36.44 4.07 16.45
C LEU A 88 37.18 5.14 15.62
N LEU A 89 37.84 4.71 14.54
CA LEU A 89 38.59 5.60 13.67
C LEU A 89 37.65 6.43 12.81
N THR A 90 37.87 7.75 12.78
CA THR A 90 37.13 8.68 11.91
C THR A 90 37.95 9.14 10.70
N GLU A 91 39.27 9.01 10.81
CA GLU A 91 40.28 9.25 9.79
C GLU A 91 41.37 8.19 9.90
N MET A 92 42.15 8.02 8.83
CA MET A 92 43.23 7.03 8.77
C MET A 92 44.53 7.72 8.32
N ASP A 93 44.98 8.69 9.11
CA ASP A 93 46.26 9.37 8.89
C ASP A 93 47.43 8.42 9.09
N GLY A 94 48.45 8.51 8.22
CA GLY A 94 49.66 7.71 8.34
C GLY A 94 49.66 6.43 7.50
N ILE A 95 48.51 6.01 6.96
CA ILE A 95 48.40 4.81 6.11
C ILE A 95 49.01 5.04 4.73
N GLU A 96 49.03 6.29 4.27
CA GLU A 96 49.57 6.68 2.98
C GLU A 96 51.09 6.43 2.91
N GLN A 97 51.83 6.46 4.02
CA GLN A 97 53.27 6.13 4.03
C GLN A 97 53.58 4.62 4.10
N LEU A 98 52.56 3.75 4.11
CA LEU A 98 52.72 2.30 4.19
C LEU A 98 52.75 1.64 2.80
N GLU A 99 53.84 1.87 2.08
CA GLU A 99 54.04 1.48 0.67
C GLU A 99 54.02 -0.05 0.40
N ASN A 100 54.13 -0.88 1.44
CA ASN A 100 54.21 -2.35 1.31
C ASN A 100 52.87 -3.06 1.55
N LEU A 101 51.79 -2.33 1.86
CA LEU A 101 50.48 -2.94 2.16
C LEU A 101 49.97 -3.80 1.00
N ARG A 102 49.38 -4.94 1.35
CA ARG A 102 48.74 -5.93 0.45
C ARG A 102 47.32 -6.24 0.90
N ILE A 103 47.12 -6.43 2.20
CA ILE A 103 45.81 -6.75 2.79
C ILE A 103 45.52 -5.73 3.87
N VAL A 104 44.39 -5.04 3.74
CA VAL A 104 43.95 -4.02 4.68
C VAL A 104 42.50 -4.28 5.06
N ASP A 105 42.23 -4.37 6.36
CA ASP A 105 40.87 -4.43 6.91
C ASP A 105 40.66 -3.25 7.85
N LEU A 106 39.75 -2.36 7.48
CA LEU A 106 39.34 -1.16 8.21
C LEU A 106 37.83 -1.16 8.46
N SER A 107 37.20 -2.34 8.37
CA SER A 107 35.74 -2.49 8.54
C SER A 107 35.27 -2.10 9.95
N PHE A 108 34.02 -1.66 10.06
CA PHE A 108 33.36 -1.29 11.32
C PHE A 108 34.16 -0.21 12.10
N ASN A 109 34.36 0.92 11.44
CA ASN A 109 34.88 2.17 11.98
C ASN A 109 33.92 3.31 11.58
N ASP A 110 34.33 4.56 11.78
CA ASP A 110 33.56 5.77 11.43
C ASP A 110 34.28 6.60 10.34
N LEU A 111 35.01 5.94 9.44
CA LEU A 111 35.82 6.62 8.42
C LEU A 111 34.94 7.36 7.41
N SER A 112 35.21 8.66 7.24
CA SER A 112 34.55 9.50 6.23
C SER A 112 35.39 9.71 4.96
N THR A 113 36.71 9.58 5.08
CA THR A 113 37.67 9.68 3.99
C THR A 113 38.85 8.73 4.23
N ILE A 114 39.47 8.27 3.15
CA ILE A 114 40.73 7.52 3.20
C ILE A 114 41.54 7.75 1.92
N SER A 115 42.86 7.66 2.03
CA SER A 115 43.78 7.74 0.90
C SER A 115 44.90 6.72 1.05
N PHE A 116 45.37 6.18 -0.08
CA PHE A 116 46.51 5.27 -0.12
C PHE A 116 47.52 5.79 -1.15
N GLU A 117 48.82 5.65 -0.88
CA GLU A 117 49.87 5.77 -1.92
C GLU A 117 50.44 4.40 -2.33
N SER A 118 50.05 3.32 -1.65
CA SER A 118 50.51 1.94 -1.95
C SER A 118 49.74 1.33 -3.12
N SER A 119 50.40 1.24 -4.29
CA SER A 119 49.83 0.59 -5.48
C SER A 119 49.72 -0.94 -5.37
N GLY A 120 50.13 -1.54 -4.24
CA GLY A 120 50.27 -2.98 -4.09
C GLY A 120 49.10 -3.68 -3.38
N ILE A 121 48.11 -2.94 -2.88
CA ILE A 121 46.97 -3.52 -2.16
C ILE A 121 46.18 -4.45 -3.08
N THR A 122 45.99 -5.69 -2.64
CA THR A 122 45.22 -6.73 -3.35
C THR A 122 43.89 -7.03 -2.67
N ARG A 123 43.77 -6.81 -1.35
CA ARG A 123 42.52 -6.98 -0.60
C ARG A 123 42.29 -5.78 0.32
N LEU A 124 41.10 -5.18 0.18
CA LEU A 124 40.68 -4.04 0.99
C LEU A 124 39.25 -4.28 1.51
N ASP A 125 39.10 -4.18 2.83
CA ASP A 125 37.80 -4.22 3.50
C ASP A 125 37.51 -2.89 4.22
N LEU A 126 36.41 -2.26 3.86
CA LEU A 126 35.92 -0.98 4.36
C LEU A 126 34.43 -1.07 4.77
N GLU A 127 33.92 -2.29 5.03
CA GLU A 127 32.52 -2.49 5.44
C GLU A 127 32.14 -1.63 6.64
N GLY A 128 30.91 -1.09 6.66
CA GLY A 128 30.36 -0.44 7.86
C GLY A 128 31.11 0.81 8.30
N ASN A 129 31.36 1.73 7.36
CA ASN A 129 31.93 3.05 7.58
C ASN A 129 30.94 4.14 7.09
N VAL A 130 31.38 5.40 6.99
CA VAL A 130 30.57 6.53 6.48
C VAL A 130 31.18 7.18 5.23
N LEU A 131 31.84 6.37 4.39
CA LEU A 131 32.48 6.85 3.16
C LEU A 131 31.44 7.31 2.13
N THR A 132 31.72 8.43 1.48
CA THR A 132 30.95 8.94 0.33
C THR A 132 31.78 8.98 -0.97
N ASP A 133 33.10 8.99 -0.84
CA ASP A 133 34.07 9.07 -1.94
C ASP A 133 35.01 7.87 -1.92
N VAL A 134 35.26 7.30 -3.11
CA VAL A 134 36.19 6.19 -3.31
C VAL A 134 37.24 6.51 -4.38
N SER A 135 37.57 7.79 -4.55
CA SER A 135 38.53 8.25 -5.57
C SER A 135 39.91 7.59 -5.44
N PHE A 136 40.32 7.26 -4.21
CA PHE A 136 41.56 6.55 -3.88
C PHE A 136 41.72 5.20 -4.59
N ILE A 137 40.62 4.56 -5.02
CA ILE A 137 40.68 3.29 -5.75
C ILE A 137 41.42 3.44 -7.08
N SER A 138 41.40 4.64 -7.67
CA SER A 138 42.13 4.95 -8.90
C SER A 138 43.63 4.64 -8.80
N ASP A 139 44.17 4.66 -7.58
CA ASP A 139 45.59 4.42 -7.29
C ASP A 139 45.89 2.97 -6.86
N LEU A 140 44.90 2.06 -6.92
CA LEU A 140 45.01 0.66 -6.50
C LEU A 140 44.87 -0.34 -7.68
N PRO A 141 45.75 -0.32 -8.69
CA PRO A 141 45.62 -1.13 -9.90
C PRO A 141 45.87 -2.63 -9.70
N GLN A 142 46.24 -3.07 -8.49
CA GLN A 142 46.44 -4.48 -8.14
C GLN A 142 45.31 -5.05 -7.28
N LEU A 143 44.26 -4.27 -7.02
CA LEU A 143 43.14 -4.65 -6.18
C LEU A 143 42.38 -5.83 -6.79
N GLN A 144 42.19 -6.91 -6.01
CA GLN A 144 41.51 -8.13 -6.42
C GLN A 144 40.21 -8.34 -5.63
N HIS A 145 40.19 -7.95 -4.36
CA HIS A 145 39.05 -8.14 -3.47
C HIS A 145 38.70 -6.84 -2.74
N LEU A 146 37.50 -6.33 -2.99
CA LEU A 146 37.01 -5.11 -2.38
C LEU A 146 35.67 -5.32 -1.67
N THR A 147 35.62 -4.93 -0.40
CA THR A 147 34.37 -4.76 0.34
C THR A 147 34.23 -3.28 0.71
N ILE A 148 33.16 -2.63 0.24
CA ILE A 148 32.76 -1.24 0.56
C ILE A 148 31.29 -1.21 1.02
N ARG A 149 30.84 -2.32 1.60
CA ARG A 149 29.46 -2.54 2.00
C ARG A 149 29.03 -1.60 3.13
N ASP A 150 27.74 -1.28 3.19
CA ASP A 150 27.09 -0.53 4.28
C ASP A 150 27.83 0.80 4.53
N ASN A 151 27.88 1.64 3.49
CA ASN A 151 28.49 2.98 3.44
C ASN A 151 27.50 3.98 2.78
N GLN A 152 27.96 5.17 2.37
CA GLN A 152 27.14 6.21 1.72
C GLN A 152 27.63 6.55 0.31
N ILE A 153 28.22 5.57 -0.39
CA ILE A 153 28.86 5.78 -1.70
C ILE A 153 27.81 5.86 -2.80
N ARG A 154 27.97 6.84 -3.69
CA ARG A 154 27.13 6.98 -4.90
C ARG A 154 27.94 6.77 -6.18
N ASP A 155 29.09 7.42 -6.29
CA ASP A 155 29.95 7.34 -7.47
C ASP A 155 31.01 6.25 -7.30
N ILE A 156 30.96 5.25 -8.18
CA ILE A 156 31.94 4.16 -8.26
C ILE A 156 32.79 4.22 -9.53
N SER A 157 32.77 5.32 -10.28
CA SER A 157 33.63 5.52 -11.46
C SER A 157 35.13 5.24 -11.23
N PRO A 158 35.72 5.49 -10.05
CA PRO A 158 37.11 5.11 -9.76
C PRO A 158 37.40 3.60 -9.87
N LEU A 159 36.41 2.73 -9.72
CA LEU A 159 36.60 1.27 -9.87
C LEU A 159 37.10 0.87 -11.26
N SER A 160 36.87 1.71 -12.28
CA SER A 160 37.34 1.44 -13.65
C SER A 160 38.86 1.27 -13.76
N ALA A 161 39.65 1.77 -12.80
CA ALA A 161 41.10 1.60 -12.73
C ALA A 161 41.54 0.24 -12.13
N ALA A 162 40.66 -0.45 -11.40
CA ALA A 162 40.96 -1.70 -10.70
C ALA A 162 40.76 -2.92 -11.61
N GLU A 163 41.46 -2.98 -12.76
CA GLU A 163 41.28 -4.02 -13.80
C GLU A 163 41.51 -5.47 -13.31
N THR A 164 42.19 -5.66 -12.17
CA THR A 164 42.44 -6.96 -11.55
C THR A 164 41.35 -7.43 -10.60
N LEU A 165 40.30 -6.64 -10.40
CA LEU A 165 39.24 -6.93 -9.41
C LEU A 165 38.47 -8.19 -9.79
N THR A 166 38.40 -9.15 -8.86
CA THR A 166 37.66 -10.41 -9.02
C THR A 166 36.44 -10.47 -8.10
N TYR A 167 36.49 -9.79 -6.95
CA TYR A 167 35.43 -9.77 -5.95
C TYR A 167 35.04 -8.33 -5.58
N LEU A 168 33.75 -8.02 -5.68
CA LEU A 168 33.16 -6.75 -5.27
C LEU A 168 31.93 -6.95 -4.39
N ASN A 169 31.98 -6.44 -3.17
CA ASN A 169 30.80 -6.30 -2.32
C ASN A 169 30.55 -4.82 -1.98
N ALA A 170 29.55 -4.22 -2.62
CA ALA A 170 29.12 -2.84 -2.43
C ALA A 170 27.65 -2.71 -2.03
N ARG A 171 27.13 -3.75 -1.35
CA ARG A 171 25.77 -3.76 -0.79
C ARG A 171 25.55 -2.57 0.14
N GLY A 172 24.32 -2.03 0.19
CA GLY A 172 23.93 -1.04 1.20
C GLY A 172 24.60 0.31 0.99
N ASN A 173 24.51 0.84 -0.23
CA ASN A 173 25.06 2.13 -0.63
C ASN A 173 23.98 2.94 -1.40
N GLN A 174 24.39 4.01 -2.08
CA GLN A 174 23.51 4.89 -2.87
C GLN A 174 23.88 4.87 -4.36
N ILE A 175 24.43 3.76 -4.86
CA ILE A 175 24.93 3.62 -6.23
C ILE A 175 23.75 3.60 -7.21
N ASP A 176 23.76 4.46 -8.22
CA ASP A 176 22.71 4.54 -9.25
C ASP A 176 23.20 4.11 -10.65
N SER A 177 24.51 3.99 -10.85
CA SER A 177 25.15 3.56 -12.10
C SER A 177 26.26 2.53 -11.89
N VAL A 178 26.29 1.53 -12.77
CA VAL A 178 27.31 0.45 -12.80
C VAL A 178 28.19 0.49 -14.06
N GLU A 179 28.17 1.60 -14.81
CA GLU A 179 29.01 1.78 -16.02
C GLU A 179 30.49 1.53 -15.75
N ALA A 180 30.96 1.93 -14.56
CA ALA A 180 32.34 1.75 -14.11
C ALA A 180 32.82 0.28 -14.13
N LEU A 181 31.88 -0.67 -14.02
CA LEU A 181 32.19 -2.09 -13.94
C LEU A 181 32.41 -2.73 -15.33
N GLN A 182 31.93 -2.12 -16.42
CA GLN A 182 31.89 -2.74 -17.76
C GLN A 182 33.26 -3.25 -18.27
N GLY A 183 34.35 -2.62 -17.83
CA GLY A 183 35.72 -2.97 -18.21
C GLY A 183 36.42 -3.99 -17.30
N LEU A 184 35.81 -4.36 -16.17
CA LEU A 184 36.43 -5.20 -15.14
C LEU A 184 36.25 -6.69 -15.45
N VAL A 185 36.86 -7.13 -16.55
CA VAL A 185 36.65 -8.45 -17.16
C VAL A 185 37.04 -9.65 -16.29
N GLN A 186 37.67 -9.43 -15.13
CA GLN A 186 38.03 -10.47 -14.16
C GLN A 186 37.01 -10.62 -13.03
N LEU A 187 36.00 -9.74 -12.93
CA LEU A 187 34.97 -9.81 -11.89
C LEU A 187 34.17 -11.10 -11.99
N SER A 188 34.20 -11.91 -10.93
CA SER A 188 33.52 -13.20 -10.84
C SER A 188 32.44 -13.27 -9.77
N ASP A 189 32.55 -12.46 -8.72
CA ASP A 189 31.61 -12.34 -7.61
C ASP A 189 31.24 -10.86 -7.38
N ILE A 190 29.96 -10.54 -7.54
CA ILE A 190 29.41 -9.20 -7.41
C ILE A 190 28.19 -9.22 -6.47
N ASN A 191 28.22 -8.36 -5.45
CA ASN A 191 27.07 -8.06 -4.61
C ASN A 191 26.79 -6.56 -4.58
N LEU A 192 25.68 -6.16 -5.19
CA LEU A 192 25.22 -4.77 -5.34
C LEU A 192 23.84 -4.53 -4.69
N ARG A 193 23.41 -5.43 -3.80
CA ARG A 193 22.09 -5.32 -3.15
C ARG A 193 21.89 -3.99 -2.43
N ASN A 194 20.63 -3.56 -2.29
CA ASN A 194 20.25 -2.37 -1.53
C ASN A 194 21.01 -1.11 -2.00
N ASN A 195 20.77 -0.73 -3.26
CA ASN A 195 21.33 0.44 -3.94
C ASN A 195 20.20 1.12 -4.75
N GLN A 196 20.53 1.99 -5.72
CA GLN A 196 19.58 2.74 -6.54
C GLN A 196 19.73 2.47 -8.05
N ILE A 197 20.32 1.32 -8.41
CA ILE A 197 20.61 0.93 -9.80
C ILE A 197 19.30 0.70 -10.56
N LYS A 198 19.25 1.12 -11.83
CA LYS A 198 18.11 0.89 -12.74
C LYS A 198 18.50 0.19 -14.04
N ASP A 199 19.72 0.44 -14.51
CA ASP A 199 20.26 -0.13 -15.74
C ASP A 199 21.38 -1.13 -15.44
N VAL A 200 21.20 -2.36 -15.90
CA VAL A 200 22.14 -3.48 -15.72
C VAL A 200 22.88 -3.85 -17.01
N ASN A 201 22.62 -3.16 -18.12
CA ASN A 201 23.32 -3.39 -19.40
C ASN A 201 24.85 -3.42 -19.26
N PRO A 202 25.50 -2.55 -18.44
CA PRO A 202 26.96 -2.60 -18.30
C PRO A 202 27.47 -3.95 -17.77
N LEU A 203 26.68 -4.68 -16.99
CA LEU A 203 27.06 -5.97 -16.41
C LEU A 203 27.00 -7.11 -17.44
N ALA A 204 26.14 -7.01 -18.46
CA ALA A 204 25.97 -8.02 -19.50
C ALA A 204 27.25 -8.29 -20.31
N SER A 205 28.19 -7.34 -20.30
CA SER A 205 29.46 -7.43 -21.01
C SER A 205 30.57 -8.11 -20.21
N LEU A 206 30.33 -8.53 -18.97
CA LEU A 206 31.34 -9.10 -18.08
C LEU A 206 31.45 -10.62 -18.26
N PRO A 207 32.53 -11.14 -18.88
CA PRO A 207 32.61 -12.55 -19.29
C PRO A 207 32.93 -13.51 -18.14
N ALA A 208 33.32 -13.00 -16.96
CA ALA A 208 33.84 -13.79 -15.86
C ALA A 208 32.88 -13.93 -14.66
N ILE A 209 31.68 -13.33 -14.70
CA ILE A 209 30.70 -13.48 -13.63
C ILE A 209 30.22 -14.93 -13.62
N THR A 210 30.73 -15.72 -12.68
CA THR A 210 30.41 -17.15 -12.57
C THR A 210 30.02 -17.56 -11.15
N GLU A 211 30.41 -16.80 -10.13
CA GLU A 211 30.17 -17.17 -8.74
C GLU A 211 28.83 -16.63 -8.25
N ARG A 212 28.71 -15.30 -8.18
CA ARG A 212 27.54 -14.64 -7.59
C ARG A 212 27.24 -13.33 -8.30
N LEU A 213 25.96 -13.07 -8.55
CA LEU A 213 25.46 -11.76 -8.98
C LEU A 213 24.18 -11.42 -8.21
N TYR A 214 24.33 -10.54 -7.23
CA TYR A 214 23.21 -10.10 -6.40
C TYR A 214 22.84 -8.64 -6.65
N LEU A 215 21.56 -8.40 -6.96
CA LEU A 215 21.00 -7.13 -7.42
C LEU A 215 19.71 -6.71 -6.69
N THR A 216 19.14 -7.54 -5.80
CA THR A 216 17.90 -7.20 -5.09
C THR A 216 17.99 -5.92 -4.26
N GLY A 217 16.85 -5.24 -4.07
CA GLY A 217 16.81 -3.95 -3.36
C GLY A 217 17.36 -2.77 -4.19
N ASN A 218 17.31 -2.88 -5.52
CA ASN A 218 17.56 -1.80 -6.47
C ASN A 218 16.26 -1.37 -7.18
N GLY A 219 16.33 -0.40 -8.10
CA GLY A 219 15.23 0.06 -8.94
C GLY A 219 15.17 -0.60 -10.33
N ILE A 220 15.72 -1.81 -10.48
CA ILE A 220 15.81 -2.54 -11.75
C ILE A 220 14.44 -3.14 -12.09
N LYS A 221 13.93 -2.85 -13.29
CA LYS A 221 12.66 -3.39 -13.81
C LYS A 221 12.85 -4.49 -14.84
N ASP A 222 14.01 -4.53 -15.49
CA ASP A 222 14.30 -5.45 -16.59
C ASP A 222 15.69 -6.06 -16.38
N TYR A 223 15.71 -7.38 -16.18
CA TYR A 223 16.93 -8.18 -16.06
C TYR A 223 17.32 -8.87 -17.37
N MET A 224 16.52 -8.76 -18.43
CA MET A 224 16.79 -9.36 -19.74
C MET A 224 18.17 -9.03 -20.32
N PRO A 225 18.75 -7.83 -20.11
CA PRO A 225 20.13 -7.60 -20.54
C PRO A 225 21.13 -8.64 -20.05
N LEU A 226 20.87 -9.30 -18.92
CA LEU A 226 21.76 -10.29 -18.31
C LEU A 226 21.54 -11.71 -18.83
N GLU A 227 20.57 -11.93 -19.73
CA GLU A 227 20.21 -13.26 -20.23
C GLU A 227 21.42 -14.04 -20.75
N THR A 228 22.32 -13.37 -21.48
CA THR A 228 23.47 -14.01 -22.13
C THR A 228 24.52 -14.52 -21.14
N ILE A 229 24.53 -14.01 -19.91
CA ILE A 229 25.54 -14.36 -18.90
C ILE A 229 24.98 -15.21 -17.75
N ILE A 230 23.69 -15.10 -17.43
CA ILE A 230 23.11 -15.74 -16.23
C ILE A 230 23.27 -17.26 -16.20
N GLY A 231 23.31 -17.92 -17.35
CA GLY A 231 23.45 -19.38 -17.44
C GLY A 231 24.80 -19.91 -16.94
N ALA A 232 25.80 -19.04 -16.79
CA ALA A 232 27.11 -19.37 -16.24
C ALA A 232 27.28 -19.00 -14.76
N ILE A 233 26.30 -18.29 -14.15
CA ILE A 233 26.38 -17.80 -12.78
C ILE A 233 25.81 -18.84 -11.83
N ASN A 234 26.57 -19.21 -10.79
CA ASN A 234 26.17 -20.23 -9.83
C ASN A 234 25.05 -19.75 -8.88
N ASP A 235 25.01 -18.47 -8.54
CA ASP A 235 24.12 -17.91 -7.53
C ASP A 235 23.62 -16.50 -7.90
N ILE A 236 22.29 -16.34 -8.01
CA ILE A 236 21.60 -15.08 -8.31
C ILE A 236 20.42 -14.89 -7.35
N ASP A 237 20.04 -13.64 -7.09
CA ASP A 237 18.94 -13.29 -6.18
C ASP A 237 17.72 -12.67 -6.87
N PHE A 238 17.69 -12.68 -8.20
CA PHE A 238 16.61 -12.13 -9.03
C PHE A 238 16.13 -13.18 -10.05
N GLU A 239 14.92 -12.99 -10.57
CA GLU A 239 14.34 -13.84 -11.61
C GLU A 239 14.39 -13.15 -12.97
N LEU A 240 14.76 -13.91 -14.01
CA LEU A 240 14.70 -13.44 -15.39
C LEU A 240 13.30 -13.71 -15.94
N SER A 241 12.49 -12.66 -16.04
CA SER A 241 11.17 -12.70 -16.66
C SER A 241 11.18 -11.88 -17.97
N PRO A 242 10.70 -12.43 -19.10
CA PRO A 242 10.63 -11.67 -20.34
C PRO A 242 9.61 -10.51 -20.21
N PRO A 243 9.75 -9.43 -21.00
CA PRO A 243 8.74 -8.37 -21.04
C PRO A 243 7.40 -8.90 -21.56
N PRO A 244 6.26 -8.33 -21.12
CA PRO A 244 4.94 -8.69 -21.64
C PRO A 244 4.82 -8.38 -23.13
N PRO A 245 3.89 -9.05 -23.85
CA PRO A 245 3.66 -8.78 -25.26
C PRO A 245 3.00 -7.41 -25.43
N VAL A 246 3.30 -6.71 -26.53
CA VAL A 246 2.61 -5.48 -26.91
C VAL A 246 1.48 -5.84 -27.87
N LEU A 247 0.24 -5.45 -27.53
CA LEU A 247 -0.93 -5.63 -28.38
C LEU A 247 -1.13 -4.37 -29.24
N SER A 248 -1.51 -4.54 -30.51
CA SER A 248 -1.63 -3.42 -31.47
C SER A 248 -2.86 -2.53 -31.28
N ALA A 249 -3.81 -2.93 -30.42
CA ALA A 249 -5.02 -2.20 -30.12
C ALA A 249 -5.21 -2.10 -28.60
N GLU A 250 -5.52 -0.90 -28.13
CA GLU A 250 -5.88 -0.64 -26.74
C GLU A 250 -7.28 -1.17 -26.41
N SER A 251 -7.53 -1.41 -25.12
CA SER A 251 -8.85 -1.77 -24.62
C SER A 251 -9.87 -0.66 -24.90
N GLY A 252 -11.13 -1.04 -25.01
CA GLY A 252 -12.26 -0.12 -25.17
C GLY A 252 -13.18 -0.53 -26.30
N VAL A 253 -13.96 0.44 -26.78
CA VAL A 253 -14.89 0.23 -27.90
C VAL A 253 -14.13 0.10 -29.21
N ILE A 254 -14.39 -0.99 -29.93
CA ILE A 254 -13.77 -1.29 -31.21
C ILE A 254 -14.81 -1.72 -32.24
N ASN A 255 -14.48 -1.62 -33.52
CA ASN A 255 -15.33 -2.17 -34.58
C ASN A 255 -15.11 -3.68 -34.68
N SER A 256 -16.21 -4.43 -34.80
CA SER A 256 -16.17 -5.83 -35.22
C SER A 256 -15.37 -5.99 -36.52
N GLY A 257 -14.49 -7.00 -36.58
CA GLY A 257 -13.52 -7.23 -37.65
C GLY A 257 -12.15 -6.57 -37.46
N THR A 258 -11.91 -5.88 -36.34
CA THR A 258 -10.59 -5.31 -36.01
C THR A 258 -9.58 -6.42 -35.76
N ALA A 259 -8.44 -6.41 -36.46
CA ALA A 259 -7.36 -7.37 -36.24
C ALA A 259 -6.37 -6.84 -35.19
N VAL A 260 -6.12 -7.63 -34.13
CA VAL A 260 -5.14 -7.35 -33.09
C VAL A 260 -3.92 -8.23 -33.28
N SER A 261 -2.77 -7.60 -33.49
CA SER A 261 -1.47 -8.29 -33.52
C SER A 261 -0.76 -8.15 -32.18
N MET A 262 0.03 -9.16 -31.84
CA MET A 262 0.87 -9.17 -30.63
C MET A 262 2.34 -9.31 -31.01
N GLU A 263 3.20 -8.54 -30.38
CA GLU A 263 4.64 -8.54 -30.63
C GLU A 263 5.43 -8.69 -29.32
N SER A 264 6.59 -9.36 -29.41
CA SER A 264 7.56 -9.47 -28.32
C SER A 264 8.82 -8.72 -28.70
N SER A 265 9.48 -8.09 -27.73
CA SER A 265 10.82 -7.51 -27.92
C SER A 265 11.91 -8.58 -28.08
N ILE A 266 11.61 -9.84 -27.73
CA ILE A 266 12.53 -10.97 -27.81
C ILE A 266 12.28 -11.74 -29.12
N GLU A 267 13.31 -11.83 -29.95
CA GLU A 267 13.26 -12.57 -31.22
C GLU A 267 12.98 -14.07 -30.96
N GLU A 268 12.13 -14.68 -31.80
CA GLU A 268 11.70 -16.09 -31.70
C GLU A 268 10.95 -16.50 -30.42
N ALA A 269 10.67 -15.57 -29.49
CA ALA A 269 9.86 -15.85 -28.32
C ALA A 269 8.42 -16.21 -28.72
N LYS A 270 7.80 -17.11 -27.95
CA LYS A 270 6.42 -17.54 -28.19
C LYS A 270 5.47 -16.66 -27.38
N ILE A 271 4.33 -16.30 -27.96
CA ILE A 271 3.27 -15.61 -27.21
C ILE A 271 2.12 -16.60 -27.03
N TYR A 272 1.71 -16.81 -25.78
CA TYR A 272 0.55 -17.63 -25.44
C TYR A 272 -0.57 -16.74 -24.94
N TYR A 273 -1.81 -17.06 -25.30
CA TYR A 273 -2.97 -16.25 -24.92
C TYR A 273 -4.21 -17.08 -24.59
N THR A 274 -5.16 -16.44 -23.92
CA THR A 274 -6.47 -16.98 -23.54
C THR A 274 -7.55 -15.94 -23.86
N LEU A 275 -8.78 -16.43 -24.07
CA LEU A 275 -9.95 -15.62 -24.39
C LEU A 275 -11.06 -15.70 -23.33
N ASP A 276 -10.87 -16.53 -22.30
CA ASP A 276 -11.85 -16.89 -21.28
C ASP A 276 -11.54 -16.26 -19.91
N GLY A 277 -10.54 -15.38 -19.85
CA GLY A 277 -10.05 -14.75 -18.61
C GLY A 277 -9.06 -15.60 -17.82
N SER A 278 -8.79 -16.86 -18.18
CA SER A 278 -7.78 -17.70 -17.50
C SER A 278 -6.36 -17.17 -17.73
N LEU A 279 -5.42 -17.50 -16.83
CA LEU A 279 -4.01 -17.12 -17.01
C LEU A 279 -3.38 -17.90 -18.18
N PRO A 280 -2.66 -17.24 -19.11
CA PRO A 280 -1.94 -17.93 -20.16
C PRO A 280 -0.86 -18.87 -19.62
N THR A 281 -0.79 -20.07 -20.19
CA THR A 281 0.23 -21.07 -19.92
C THR A 281 0.82 -21.58 -21.24
N PRO A 282 1.94 -22.33 -21.23
CA PRO A 282 2.45 -22.96 -22.45
C PRO A 282 1.51 -24.02 -23.05
N ALA A 283 0.41 -24.36 -22.38
CA ALA A 283 -0.67 -25.21 -22.90
C ALA A 283 -1.84 -24.42 -23.51
N SER A 284 -1.86 -23.09 -23.36
CA SER A 284 -2.86 -22.20 -23.94
C SER A 284 -2.65 -22.00 -25.45
N LEU A 285 -3.46 -21.14 -26.08
CA LEU A 285 -3.38 -20.88 -27.52
C LEU A 285 -2.05 -20.22 -27.85
N LEU A 286 -1.32 -20.77 -28.83
CA LEU A 286 -0.11 -20.17 -29.36
C LEU A 286 -0.50 -19.12 -30.40
N TYR A 287 -0.05 -17.89 -30.21
CA TYR A 287 -0.24 -16.82 -31.18
C TYR A 287 0.63 -17.05 -32.42
N THR A 288 -0.01 -17.15 -33.59
CA THR A 288 0.66 -17.34 -34.88
C THR A 288 0.26 -16.31 -35.93
N GLU A 289 -0.87 -15.64 -35.75
CA GLU A 289 -1.43 -14.66 -36.67
C GLU A 289 -2.36 -13.70 -35.91
N PRO A 290 -2.61 -12.48 -36.44
CA PRO A 290 -3.49 -11.51 -35.80
C PRO A 290 -4.88 -12.07 -35.47
N ILE A 291 -5.39 -11.74 -34.28
CA ILE A 291 -6.71 -12.16 -33.80
C ILE A 291 -7.74 -11.17 -34.34
N VAL A 292 -8.70 -11.65 -35.14
CA VAL A 292 -9.79 -10.81 -35.67
C VAL A 292 -10.94 -10.79 -34.66
N LEU A 293 -11.23 -9.61 -34.13
CA LEU A 293 -12.21 -9.39 -33.07
C LEU A 293 -13.63 -9.35 -33.62
N GLU A 294 -14.34 -10.47 -33.53
CA GLU A 294 -15.69 -10.66 -34.05
C GLU A 294 -16.53 -11.50 -33.06
N GLU A 295 -17.86 -11.43 -33.19
CA GLU A 295 -18.82 -12.14 -32.30
C GLU A 295 -18.61 -13.65 -32.23
N SER A 296 -17.97 -14.27 -33.22
CA SER A 296 -17.66 -15.71 -33.16
C SER A 296 -16.68 -16.07 -32.04
N LEU A 297 -15.79 -15.16 -31.63
CA LEU A 297 -14.85 -15.41 -30.52
C LEU A 297 -15.55 -15.44 -29.15
N ILE A 298 -16.73 -14.86 -29.08
CA ILE A 298 -17.56 -14.79 -27.87
C ILE A 298 -18.35 -16.10 -27.71
N ASN A 299 -19.03 -16.52 -28.78
CA ASN A 299 -19.95 -17.66 -28.78
C ASN A 299 -19.31 -19.03 -28.47
N ASP A 300 -17.99 -19.14 -28.55
CA ASP A 300 -17.25 -20.38 -28.30
C ASP A 300 -16.88 -20.60 -26.81
N ASN A 301 -17.19 -19.64 -25.93
CA ASN A 301 -16.86 -19.70 -24.50
C ASN A 301 -18.04 -20.16 -23.62
N ASP A 302 -17.73 -20.67 -22.42
CA ASP A 302 -18.71 -20.91 -21.38
C ASP A 302 -19.19 -19.58 -20.80
N ILE A 303 -20.50 -19.34 -20.85
CA ILE A 303 -21.12 -18.12 -20.32
C ILE A 303 -21.15 -18.19 -18.79
N LEU A 304 -20.22 -17.49 -18.14
CA LEU A 304 -20.00 -17.44 -16.69
C LEU A 304 -21.22 -16.90 -15.95
N ALA A 305 -21.94 -15.97 -16.57
CA ALA A 305 -23.18 -15.38 -16.08
C ALA A 305 -24.31 -16.39 -15.81
N ASN A 306 -24.23 -17.60 -16.39
CA ASN A 306 -25.19 -18.68 -16.14
C ASN A 306 -24.85 -19.56 -14.93
N ILE A 307 -23.68 -19.37 -14.31
CA ILE A 307 -23.28 -20.15 -13.14
C ILE A 307 -24.13 -19.72 -11.94
N GLY A 308 -24.72 -20.70 -11.24
CA GLY A 308 -25.49 -20.46 -10.03
C GLY A 308 -24.60 -19.94 -8.89
N THR A 309 -24.64 -18.65 -8.63
CA THR A 309 -23.82 -17.99 -7.59
C THR A 309 -24.51 -17.92 -6.23
N SER A 310 -25.77 -18.34 -6.13
CA SER A 310 -26.56 -18.31 -4.90
C SER A 310 -27.54 -19.47 -4.82
N VAL A 311 -27.84 -19.87 -3.59
CA VAL A 311 -28.87 -20.84 -3.20
C VAL A 311 -29.96 -20.21 -2.31
N PHE A 312 -29.89 -18.89 -2.13
CA PHE A 312 -30.81 -18.12 -1.29
C PHE A 312 -31.99 -17.59 -2.11
N ARG A 313 -33.19 -18.15 -1.86
CA ARG A 313 -34.44 -18.01 -2.66
C ARG A 313 -34.31 -18.73 -4.03
N GLU A 314 -35.42 -19.24 -4.58
CA GLU A 314 -35.45 -20.20 -5.72
C GLU A 314 -34.40 -19.88 -6.82
N PRO A 315 -33.75 -20.90 -7.42
CA PRO A 315 -32.71 -20.68 -8.42
C PRO A 315 -33.25 -19.84 -9.57
N PHE A 316 -32.68 -18.64 -9.74
CA PHE A 316 -32.93 -17.77 -10.88
C PHE A 316 -32.69 -18.57 -12.17
N GLN A 317 -33.72 -18.69 -13.02
CA GLN A 317 -33.59 -19.37 -14.31
C GLN A 317 -33.19 -18.34 -15.36
N PHE A 318 -31.89 -18.13 -15.53
CA PHE A 318 -31.38 -17.23 -16.56
C PHE A 318 -31.67 -17.79 -17.96
N THR A 319 -32.14 -16.94 -18.88
CA THR A 319 -32.20 -17.26 -20.31
C THR A 319 -30.93 -16.72 -21.00
N ARG A 320 -30.30 -17.60 -21.78
CA ARG A 320 -28.86 -17.61 -22.10
C ARG A 320 -28.42 -16.74 -23.29
N GLU A 321 -29.33 -16.24 -24.13
CA GLU A 321 -29.01 -15.91 -25.53
C GLU A 321 -28.76 -14.42 -25.84
N GLU A 322 -28.79 -13.51 -24.85
CA GLU A 322 -28.74 -12.05 -25.09
C GLU A 322 -27.83 -11.26 -24.13
N ILE A 323 -26.79 -11.89 -23.57
CA ILE A 323 -25.84 -11.17 -22.70
C ILE A 323 -24.90 -10.35 -23.58
N LEU A 324 -24.72 -9.07 -23.23
CA LEU A 324 -23.68 -8.26 -23.86
C LEU A 324 -22.33 -8.77 -23.41
N GLU A 325 -21.49 -9.13 -24.37
CA GLU A 325 -20.18 -9.72 -24.13
C GLU A 325 -19.10 -8.92 -24.85
N GLY A 326 -18.02 -8.65 -24.15
CA GLY A 326 -16.74 -8.16 -24.68
C GLY A 326 -15.76 -9.31 -24.85
N ILE A 327 -14.77 -9.12 -25.72
CA ILE A 327 -13.67 -10.06 -25.90
C ILE A 327 -12.56 -9.66 -24.93
N VAL A 328 -12.14 -10.57 -24.07
CA VAL A 328 -10.96 -10.41 -23.23
C VAL A 328 -9.81 -11.17 -23.86
N ILE A 329 -8.65 -10.53 -23.99
CA ILE A 329 -7.40 -11.20 -24.35
C ILE A 329 -6.45 -11.07 -23.15
N ARG A 330 -5.97 -12.20 -22.65
CA ARG A 330 -4.83 -12.24 -21.75
C ARG A 330 -3.67 -12.91 -22.47
N ALA A 331 -2.50 -12.28 -22.50
CA ALA A 331 -1.35 -12.77 -23.25
C ALA A 331 -0.04 -12.66 -22.45
N ALA A 332 0.84 -13.63 -22.64
CA ALA A 332 2.17 -13.64 -22.04
C ALA A 332 3.23 -14.14 -23.01
N VAL A 333 4.43 -13.55 -22.95
CA VAL A 333 5.61 -14.01 -23.67
C VAL A 333 6.22 -15.19 -22.90
N TYR A 334 6.48 -16.29 -23.59
CA TYR A 334 7.20 -17.45 -23.09
C TYR A 334 8.59 -17.52 -23.70
N HIS A 335 9.59 -17.39 -22.83
CA HIS A 335 11.01 -17.42 -23.20
C HIS A 335 11.82 -18.14 -22.12
N ASN A 336 12.74 -19.02 -22.54
CA ASN A 336 13.60 -19.79 -21.63
C ASN A 336 12.89 -20.50 -20.45
N ARG A 337 11.67 -21.01 -20.68
CA ARG A 337 10.82 -21.67 -19.68
C ARG A 337 10.16 -20.76 -18.64
N THR A 338 10.30 -19.45 -18.80
CA THR A 338 9.62 -18.44 -17.98
C THR A 338 8.54 -17.74 -18.80
N LEU A 339 7.46 -17.33 -18.14
CA LEU A 339 6.43 -16.47 -18.71
C LEU A 339 6.66 -15.03 -18.24
N SER A 340 6.36 -14.07 -19.11
CA SER A 340 6.26 -12.67 -18.72
C SER A 340 5.10 -12.46 -17.74
N GLU A 341 5.04 -11.25 -17.18
CA GLU A 341 3.77 -10.71 -16.70
C GLU A 341 2.68 -10.80 -17.78
N VAL A 342 1.43 -10.93 -17.35
CA VAL A 342 0.29 -11.10 -18.25
C VAL A 342 -0.23 -9.73 -18.67
N GLU A 343 -0.27 -9.48 -19.97
CA GLU A 343 -0.94 -8.33 -20.55
C GLU A 343 -2.42 -8.67 -20.76
N THR A 344 -3.31 -7.83 -20.22
CA THR A 344 -4.77 -7.99 -20.34
C THR A 344 -5.33 -6.85 -21.20
N ARG A 345 -6.26 -7.18 -22.11
CA ARG A 345 -7.05 -6.22 -22.87
C ARG A 345 -8.52 -6.64 -22.93
N SER A 346 -9.44 -5.72 -22.68
CA SER A 346 -10.89 -5.89 -22.84
C SER A 346 -11.40 -5.08 -24.05
N TYR A 347 -12.02 -5.77 -25.01
CA TYR A 347 -12.53 -5.18 -26.24
C TYR A 347 -14.05 -5.27 -26.29
N ILE A 348 -14.72 -4.14 -26.53
CA ILE A 348 -16.19 -4.06 -26.58
C ILE A 348 -16.58 -3.80 -28.05
N LEU A 349 -17.26 -4.78 -28.67
CA LEU A 349 -17.45 -4.83 -30.13
C LEU A 349 -18.41 -3.78 -30.71
N ASN A 350 -19.13 -3.05 -29.86
CA ASN A 350 -19.97 -1.93 -30.27
C ASN A 350 -20.14 -0.93 -29.11
N ASP A 351 -20.58 0.27 -29.46
CA ASP A 351 -20.84 1.34 -28.50
C ASP A 351 -22.23 1.25 -27.87
N ALA A 352 -23.02 0.19 -28.07
CA ALA A 352 -24.39 0.12 -27.58
C ALA A 352 -24.44 0.18 -26.04
N LEU A 353 -23.45 -0.42 -25.37
CA LEU A 353 -23.30 -0.34 -23.91
C LEU A 353 -23.25 1.13 -23.45
N PHE A 354 -22.36 1.92 -24.05
CA PHE A 354 -22.08 3.32 -23.69
C PHE A 354 -23.10 4.31 -24.24
N SER A 355 -23.55 4.14 -25.48
CA SER A 355 -24.50 5.07 -26.11
C SER A 355 -25.89 5.03 -25.47
N SER A 356 -26.25 3.92 -24.82
CA SER A 356 -27.53 3.79 -24.11
C SER A 356 -27.43 4.02 -22.60
N SER A 357 -26.22 4.01 -22.03
CA SER A 357 -25.97 4.33 -20.63
C SER A 357 -24.90 5.40 -20.49
N GLN A 358 -25.21 6.52 -19.84
CA GLN A 358 -24.19 7.53 -19.51
C GLN A 358 -23.40 7.13 -18.26
N LEU A 359 -23.04 5.84 -18.16
CA LEU A 359 -22.34 5.27 -17.02
C LEU A 359 -20.93 4.82 -17.45
N PRO A 360 -19.91 5.06 -16.61
CA PRO A 360 -18.62 4.43 -16.79
C PRO A 360 -18.72 2.91 -16.60
N VAL A 361 -17.76 2.19 -17.17
CA VAL A 361 -17.69 0.73 -17.12
C VAL A 361 -16.46 0.28 -16.36
N VAL A 362 -16.63 -0.63 -15.41
CA VAL A 362 -15.54 -1.35 -14.75
C VAL A 362 -15.49 -2.76 -15.30
N SER A 363 -14.43 -3.10 -16.05
CA SER A 363 -14.13 -4.47 -16.44
C SER A 363 -13.20 -5.11 -15.42
N LEU A 364 -13.61 -6.25 -14.87
CA LEU A 364 -12.80 -7.11 -14.04
C LEU A 364 -12.46 -8.38 -14.80
N THR A 365 -11.18 -8.55 -15.12
CA THR A 365 -10.68 -9.77 -15.75
C THR A 365 -9.94 -10.62 -14.72
N THR A 366 -10.32 -11.88 -14.55
CA THR A 366 -9.72 -12.81 -13.60
C THR A 366 -9.87 -14.25 -14.07
N ASP A 367 -9.08 -15.15 -13.48
CA ASP A 367 -9.23 -16.59 -13.72
C ASP A 367 -10.64 -17.04 -13.26
N PRO A 368 -11.50 -17.57 -14.17
CA PRO A 368 -12.84 -18.05 -13.81
C PRO A 368 -12.84 -19.06 -12.66
N GLU A 369 -11.79 -19.88 -12.53
CA GLU A 369 -11.65 -20.84 -11.43
C GLU A 369 -11.55 -20.13 -10.08
N GLY A 370 -10.99 -18.92 -10.03
CA GLY A 370 -10.95 -18.10 -8.82
C GLY A 370 -12.33 -17.66 -8.35
N LEU A 371 -13.30 -17.55 -9.27
CA LEU A 371 -14.65 -17.11 -9.00
C LEU A 371 -15.63 -18.27 -8.78
N PHE A 372 -15.54 -19.32 -9.60
CA PHE A 372 -16.63 -20.29 -9.76
C PHE A 372 -16.26 -21.74 -9.44
N ASN A 373 -14.99 -22.03 -9.15
CA ASN A 373 -14.58 -23.37 -8.72
C ASN A 373 -15.30 -23.80 -7.43
N GLU A 374 -15.65 -25.08 -7.31
CA GLU A 374 -16.35 -25.62 -6.14
C GLU A 374 -15.56 -25.46 -4.84
N GLU A 375 -14.24 -25.66 -4.85
CA GLU A 375 -13.39 -25.63 -3.66
C GLU A 375 -12.94 -24.22 -3.28
N ARG A 376 -12.57 -23.41 -4.27
CA ARG A 376 -11.92 -22.09 -4.06
C ARG A 376 -12.62 -20.91 -4.73
N GLY A 377 -13.70 -21.13 -5.48
CA GLY A 377 -14.43 -20.07 -6.16
C GLY A 377 -15.11 -19.13 -5.16
N ILE A 378 -14.75 -17.86 -5.16
CA ILE A 378 -15.24 -16.90 -4.16
C ILE A 378 -16.71 -16.49 -4.37
N TYR A 379 -17.28 -16.73 -5.55
CA TYR A 379 -18.60 -16.24 -5.94
C TYR A 379 -19.74 -17.24 -5.72
N VAL A 380 -19.41 -18.51 -5.48
CA VAL A 380 -20.34 -19.65 -5.45
C VAL A 380 -20.61 -20.16 -4.03
N PRO A 381 -21.67 -20.95 -3.80
CA PRO A 381 -21.87 -21.64 -2.53
C PRO A 381 -20.73 -22.62 -2.23
N GLY A 382 -20.29 -23.37 -3.24
CA GLY A 382 -19.14 -24.28 -3.20
C GLY A 382 -19.16 -25.34 -2.10
N ILE A 383 -17.98 -25.94 -1.86
CA ILE A 383 -17.81 -27.12 -1.02
C ILE A 383 -18.26 -26.91 0.43
N TYR A 384 -18.14 -25.69 0.96
CA TYR A 384 -18.53 -25.43 2.34
C TYR A 384 -20.05 -25.44 2.52
N TYR A 385 -20.79 -24.87 1.55
CA TYR A 385 -22.24 -25.02 1.55
C TYR A 385 -22.64 -26.48 1.35
N GLU A 386 -21.99 -27.22 0.45
CA GLU A 386 -22.33 -28.64 0.22
C GLU A 386 -22.16 -29.49 1.49
N ASN A 387 -21.18 -29.16 2.33
CA ASN A 387 -20.90 -29.84 3.59
C ASN A 387 -21.89 -29.49 4.71
N THR A 388 -22.33 -28.24 4.82
CA THR A 388 -23.17 -27.78 5.95
C THR A 388 -24.64 -27.63 5.59
N ARG A 389 -24.94 -27.39 4.32
CA ARG A 389 -26.22 -26.90 3.79
C ARG A 389 -26.67 -25.58 4.40
N ASP A 390 -25.75 -24.87 5.07
CA ASP A 390 -25.98 -23.54 5.59
C ASP A 390 -25.57 -22.52 4.53
N THR A 391 -26.54 -21.75 4.04
CA THR A 391 -26.30 -20.72 3.03
C THR A 391 -25.33 -19.66 3.53
N ARG A 392 -25.17 -19.47 4.85
CA ARG A 392 -24.21 -18.54 5.46
C ARG A 392 -22.84 -19.13 5.71
N ASP A 393 -22.58 -20.36 5.28
CA ASP A 393 -21.27 -21.00 5.37
C ASP A 393 -20.65 -21.34 3.99
N GLY A 394 -21.24 -20.87 2.88
CA GLY A 394 -20.69 -21.07 1.53
C GLY A 394 -19.32 -20.42 1.30
N ASN A 395 -18.67 -20.72 0.16
CA ASN A 395 -17.39 -20.13 -0.23
C ASN A 395 -17.42 -18.59 -0.19
N TYR A 396 -18.52 -17.98 -0.63
CA TYR A 396 -18.73 -16.52 -0.55
C TYR A 396 -18.72 -15.95 0.89
N PHE A 397 -18.80 -16.79 1.93
CA PHE A 397 -18.63 -16.40 3.34
C PHE A 397 -17.22 -16.58 3.91
N LYS A 398 -16.25 -17.02 3.11
CA LYS A 398 -14.87 -17.16 3.58
C LYS A 398 -14.08 -15.85 3.47
N ARG A 399 -13.00 -15.75 4.26
CA ARG A 399 -12.27 -14.51 4.58
C ARG A 399 -10.77 -14.73 4.57
N GLY A 400 -10.01 -13.64 4.67
CA GLY A 400 -8.56 -13.68 4.69
C GLY A 400 -7.96 -13.61 3.29
N ASP A 401 -6.64 -13.51 3.22
CA ASP A 401 -5.91 -13.36 1.95
C ASP A 401 -6.03 -14.60 1.06
N GLU A 402 -6.23 -15.79 1.65
CA GLU A 402 -6.52 -17.04 0.93
C GLU A 402 -7.81 -16.99 0.09
N TRP A 403 -8.70 -16.03 0.37
CA TRP A 403 -9.97 -15.82 -0.32
C TRP A 403 -10.00 -14.53 -1.14
N GLU A 404 -8.83 -13.94 -1.39
CA GLU A 404 -8.61 -12.87 -2.37
C GLU A 404 -8.16 -13.49 -3.70
N ARG A 405 -8.62 -12.95 -4.83
CA ARG A 405 -8.27 -13.45 -6.17
C ARG A 405 -7.59 -12.34 -6.97
N PRO A 406 -6.50 -12.63 -7.69
CA PRO A 406 -5.89 -11.66 -8.59
C PRO A 406 -6.84 -11.34 -9.75
N ALA A 407 -6.94 -10.07 -10.11
CA ALA A 407 -7.71 -9.60 -11.24
C ALA A 407 -7.00 -8.40 -11.90
N THR A 408 -7.35 -8.10 -13.15
CA THR A 408 -7.06 -6.82 -13.78
C THR A 408 -8.33 -5.97 -13.73
N LEU A 409 -8.23 -4.76 -13.20
CA LEU A 409 -9.25 -3.72 -13.26
C LEU A 409 -8.96 -2.83 -14.46
N GLU A 410 -9.96 -2.66 -15.34
CA GLU A 410 -9.96 -1.65 -16.38
C GLU A 410 -11.19 -0.74 -16.21
N TYR A 411 -10.98 0.57 -16.18
CA TYR A 411 -12.05 1.58 -16.06
C TYR A 411 -12.19 2.31 -17.40
N PHE A 412 -13.40 2.28 -17.94
CA PHE A 412 -13.77 2.98 -19.15
C PHE A 412 -14.69 4.16 -18.83
N SER A 413 -14.42 5.29 -19.47
CA SER A 413 -15.28 6.48 -19.46
C SER A 413 -16.67 6.19 -20.04
N GLU A 414 -17.59 7.15 -19.89
CA GLU A 414 -18.95 7.06 -20.44
C GLU A 414 -19.00 6.97 -21.98
N ASP A 415 -17.91 7.29 -22.69
CA ASP A 415 -17.77 7.13 -24.14
C ASP A 415 -16.99 5.86 -24.55
N GLY A 416 -16.51 5.06 -23.58
CA GLY A 416 -15.88 3.77 -23.80
C GLY A 416 -14.38 3.79 -24.09
N ALA A 417 -13.72 4.92 -23.81
CA ALA A 417 -12.26 5.00 -23.80
C ALA A 417 -11.69 4.42 -22.50
N LEU A 418 -10.57 3.69 -22.59
CA LEU A 418 -9.83 3.24 -21.41
C LEU A 418 -9.17 4.45 -20.72
N GLU A 419 -9.53 4.70 -19.46
CA GLU A 419 -8.93 5.79 -18.67
C GLU A 419 -7.99 5.28 -17.57
N TYR A 420 -8.23 4.06 -17.07
CA TYR A 420 -7.42 3.49 -16.01
C TYR A 420 -7.29 1.97 -16.14
N SER A 421 -6.11 1.43 -15.82
CA SER A 421 -5.88 -0.02 -15.74
C SER A 421 -4.86 -0.37 -14.65
N GLN A 422 -5.15 -1.41 -13.88
CA GLN A 422 -4.24 -1.95 -12.88
C GLN A 422 -4.57 -3.40 -12.50
N ASN A 423 -3.54 -4.19 -12.18
CA ASN A 423 -3.72 -5.43 -11.46
C ASN A 423 -4.08 -5.16 -9.98
N ILE A 424 -5.06 -5.91 -9.48
CA ILE A 424 -5.66 -5.76 -8.14
C ILE A 424 -6.01 -7.14 -7.55
N GLY A 425 -6.28 -7.17 -6.25
CA GLY A 425 -6.98 -8.27 -5.59
C GLY A 425 -8.48 -8.02 -5.52
N ILE A 426 -9.30 -9.06 -5.66
CA ILE A 426 -10.76 -8.98 -5.46
C ILE A 426 -11.22 -9.96 -4.39
N ARG A 427 -12.17 -9.53 -3.54
CA ARG A 427 -12.79 -10.37 -2.51
C ARG A 427 -14.24 -10.00 -2.27
N ILE A 428 -15.07 -10.97 -1.93
CA ILE A 428 -16.48 -10.72 -1.58
C ILE A 428 -16.60 -9.80 -0.36
N HIS A 429 -17.47 -8.79 -0.46
CA HIS A 429 -17.85 -7.86 0.61
C HIS A 429 -19.31 -8.09 1.07
N GLY A 430 -19.67 -7.52 2.23
CA GLY A 430 -21.03 -7.53 2.78
C GLY A 430 -21.16 -8.43 4.01
N GLY A 431 -22.33 -8.44 4.64
CA GLY A 431 -22.67 -9.44 5.67
C GLY A 431 -23.67 -10.43 5.07
N TYR A 432 -24.95 -10.10 5.23
CA TYR A 432 -26.08 -10.82 4.68
C TYR A 432 -26.12 -10.80 3.14
N SER A 433 -25.77 -9.67 2.51
CA SER A 433 -25.80 -9.49 1.05
C SER A 433 -24.87 -10.41 0.27
N ARG A 434 -23.97 -11.12 0.96
CA ARG A 434 -23.15 -12.20 0.41
C ARG A 434 -23.97 -13.40 -0.06
N GLU A 435 -25.24 -13.49 0.29
CA GLU A 435 -26.14 -14.53 -0.22
C GLU A 435 -26.76 -14.13 -1.56
N HIS A 436 -26.66 -12.88 -2.01
CA HIS A 436 -27.28 -12.45 -3.28
C HIS A 436 -26.54 -12.99 -4.52
N PRO A 437 -27.25 -13.20 -5.64
CA PRO A 437 -26.62 -13.64 -6.89
C PRO A 437 -25.51 -12.71 -7.38
N GLN A 438 -25.76 -11.40 -7.49
CA GLN A 438 -24.72 -10.40 -7.69
C GLN A 438 -24.08 -10.08 -6.34
N LYS A 439 -22.77 -10.29 -6.19
CA LYS A 439 -22.07 -10.01 -4.94
C LYS A 439 -21.42 -8.64 -4.98
N SER A 440 -21.29 -8.03 -3.81
CA SER A 440 -20.37 -6.89 -3.65
C SER A 440 -18.92 -7.37 -3.66
N LEU A 441 -18.02 -6.61 -4.28
CA LEU A 441 -16.58 -6.89 -4.36
C LEU A 441 -15.78 -5.75 -3.72
N ARG A 442 -14.82 -6.06 -2.85
CA ARG A 442 -13.73 -5.16 -2.49
C ARG A 442 -12.60 -5.33 -3.50
N LEU A 443 -12.05 -4.20 -3.96
CA LEU A 443 -10.92 -4.11 -4.87
C LEU A 443 -9.70 -3.66 -4.05
N TYR A 444 -8.61 -4.42 -4.05
CA TYR A 444 -7.41 -4.17 -3.26
C TYR A 444 -6.22 -3.84 -4.15
N SER A 445 -5.58 -2.71 -3.90
CA SER A 445 -4.27 -2.37 -4.43
C SER A 445 -3.20 -2.78 -3.41
N ARG A 446 -2.25 -3.62 -3.81
CA ARG A 446 -1.14 -4.09 -2.96
C ARG A 446 0.10 -4.29 -3.82
N SER A 447 1.28 -4.23 -3.21
CA SER A 447 2.56 -4.48 -3.90
C SER A 447 2.60 -5.84 -4.59
N ASP A 448 1.89 -6.83 -4.05
CA ASP A 448 1.77 -8.19 -4.60
C ASP A 448 1.10 -8.22 -5.98
N TYR A 449 0.37 -7.16 -6.35
CA TYR A 449 -0.27 -6.99 -7.66
C TYR A 449 0.39 -5.87 -8.49
N GLY A 450 1.56 -5.38 -8.10
CA GLY A 450 2.23 -4.26 -8.74
C GLY A 450 2.12 -2.98 -7.90
N GLN A 451 1.28 -2.03 -8.32
CA GLN A 451 1.15 -0.76 -7.57
C GLN A 451 0.35 -0.97 -6.28
N SER A 452 0.86 -0.43 -5.16
CA SER A 452 0.21 -0.50 -3.85
C SER A 452 -0.95 0.48 -3.67
N ARG A 453 -1.13 1.40 -4.62
CA ARG A 453 -2.19 2.41 -4.64
C ARG A 453 -2.74 2.53 -6.06
N MET A 454 -4.01 2.88 -6.14
CA MET A 454 -4.68 3.30 -7.36
C MET A 454 -4.65 4.83 -7.45
N TYR A 455 -4.18 5.36 -8.58
CA TYR A 455 -4.03 6.80 -8.81
C TYR A 455 -4.97 7.28 -9.92
N TYR A 456 -6.24 7.53 -9.61
CA TYR A 456 -7.26 7.97 -10.56
C TYR A 456 -8.46 8.65 -9.87
N PRO A 457 -9.02 9.75 -10.41
CA PRO A 457 -10.21 10.41 -9.86
C PRO A 457 -11.51 9.63 -10.18
N PHE A 458 -11.76 8.53 -9.47
CA PHE A 458 -12.96 7.70 -9.69
C PHE A 458 -14.29 8.39 -9.36
N PHE A 459 -14.26 9.40 -8.49
CA PHE A 459 -15.43 10.10 -7.99
C PHE A 459 -15.42 11.55 -8.44
N LYS A 460 -16.53 11.99 -9.03
CA LYS A 460 -16.71 13.38 -9.45
C LYS A 460 -16.67 14.28 -8.22
N ASP A 461 -16.04 15.44 -8.36
CA ASP A 461 -15.90 16.48 -7.32
C ASP A 461 -15.07 16.08 -6.08
N ASP A 462 -14.38 14.94 -6.11
CA ASP A 462 -13.38 14.57 -5.10
C ASP A 462 -11.97 14.99 -5.55
N ALA A 463 -11.24 15.69 -4.67
CA ALA A 463 -9.84 16.03 -4.91
C ALA A 463 -8.91 14.83 -4.69
N ASN A 464 -9.39 13.77 -4.01
CA ASN A 464 -8.64 12.55 -3.78
C ASN A 464 -8.53 11.75 -5.08
N VAL A 465 -7.28 11.49 -5.45
CA VAL A 465 -6.95 10.63 -6.58
C VAL A 465 -6.26 9.34 -6.14
N GLU A 466 -6.05 9.15 -4.83
CA GLU A 466 -5.29 8.03 -4.28
C GLU A 466 -6.19 7.09 -3.47
N PHE A 467 -6.21 5.81 -3.83
CA PHE A 467 -7.03 4.79 -3.17
C PHE A 467 -6.23 3.49 -2.99
N ASN A 468 -6.19 2.89 -1.81
CA ASN A 468 -5.74 1.48 -1.68
C ASN A 468 -6.88 0.48 -1.83
N ARG A 469 -8.11 0.92 -1.57
CA ARG A 469 -9.27 0.05 -1.56
C ARG A 469 -10.49 0.78 -2.12
N LEU A 470 -11.16 0.10 -3.03
CA LEU A 470 -12.47 0.51 -3.53
C LEU A 470 -13.47 -0.64 -3.33
N MET A 471 -14.74 -0.37 -3.58
CA MET A 471 -15.79 -1.36 -3.49
C MET A 471 -16.76 -1.22 -4.65
N LEU A 472 -17.11 -2.34 -5.29
CA LEU A 472 -18.28 -2.44 -6.14
C LEU A 472 -19.42 -3.04 -5.31
N ARG A 473 -20.38 -2.21 -4.90
CA ARG A 473 -21.48 -2.60 -4.01
C ARG A 473 -22.74 -2.90 -4.80
N ASN A 474 -23.36 -4.05 -4.54
CA ASN A 474 -24.65 -4.48 -5.12
C ASN A 474 -25.88 -3.82 -4.46
N SER A 475 -25.67 -2.73 -3.72
CA SER A 475 -26.69 -2.04 -2.90
C SER A 475 -27.25 -2.79 -1.68
N GLY A 476 -26.63 -3.90 -1.26
CA GLY A 476 -26.91 -4.51 0.05
C GLY A 476 -28.37 -4.94 0.22
N ASN A 477 -29.03 -4.49 1.29
CA ASN A 477 -30.45 -4.78 1.55
C ASN A 477 -31.42 -4.07 0.57
N ASP A 478 -30.94 -3.08 -0.18
CA ASP A 478 -31.70 -2.43 -1.25
C ASP A 478 -31.65 -3.21 -2.58
N TRP A 479 -30.98 -4.38 -2.59
CA TRP A 479 -31.02 -5.33 -3.70
C TRP A 479 -32.47 -5.71 -4.06
N GLY A 480 -32.84 -5.51 -5.33
CA GLY A 480 -34.21 -5.76 -5.81
C GLY A 480 -35.18 -4.60 -5.57
N ARG A 481 -34.68 -3.41 -5.18
CA ARG A 481 -35.46 -2.18 -5.01
C ARG A 481 -34.85 -1.03 -5.81
N THR A 482 -34.34 0.02 -5.15
CA THR A 482 -33.95 1.26 -5.86
C THR A 482 -32.53 1.25 -6.41
N TYR A 483 -31.63 0.48 -5.79
CA TYR A 483 -30.16 0.51 -5.93
C TYR A 483 -29.45 1.74 -5.37
N LEU A 484 -30.20 2.71 -4.81
CA LEU A 484 -29.69 4.03 -4.47
C LEU A 484 -29.72 4.34 -2.98
N ARG A 485 -30.43 3.54 -2.17
CA ARG A 485 -30.77 3.89 -0.78
C ARG A 485 -29.60 4.35 0.08
N ASP A 486 -28.55 3.54 0.14
CA ASP A 486 -27.35 3.87 0.91
C ASP A 486 -26.60 5.07 0.29
N ALA A 487 -26.45 5.10 -1.04
CA ALA A 487 -25.82 6.20 -1.75
C ALA A 487 -26.54 7.54 -1.49
N LEU A 488 -27.88 7.54 -1.49
CA LEU A 488 -28.71 8.70 -1.19
C LEU A 488 -28.40 9.25 0.20
N MET A 489 -28.40 8.40 1.23
CA MET A 489 -28.14 8.82 2.60
C MET A 489 -26.75 9.41 2.79
N HIS A 490 -25.76 8.87 2.09
CA HIS A 490 -24.41 9.44 2.06
C HIS A 490 -24.35 10.78 1.31
N GLU A 491 -24.99 10.86 0.13
CA GLU A 491 -24.96 12.06 -0.71
C GLU A 491 -25.62 13.27 -0.02
N LEU A 492 -26.70 13.05 0.73
CA LEU A 492 -27.43 14.12 1.44
C LEU A 492 -26.58 14.86 2.47
N ILE A 493 -25.57 14.22 3.04
CA ILE A 493 -24.77 14.76 4.14
C ILE A 493 -23.28 14.85 3.80
N LYS A 494 -22.91 14.69 2.53
CA LYS A 494 -21.50 14.58 2.09
C LYS A 494 -20.62 15.79 2.45
N ASP A 495 -21.23 16.98 2.58
CA ASP A 495 -20.55 18.24 2.88
C ASP A 495 -20.52 18.57 4.39
N ARG A 496 -20.97 17.63 5.25
CA ARG A 496 -21.02 17.77 6.72
C ARG A 496 -19.82 17.10 7.41
N ASN A 497 -19.77 17.17 8.75
CA ASN A 497 -18.60 16.75 9.54
C ASN A 497 -18.50 15.24 9.79
N VAL A 498 -19.52 14.46 9.42
CA VAL A 498 -19.49 13.00 9.49
C VAL A 498 -19.01 12.46 8.16
N ASP A 499 -17.93 11.69 8.18
CA ASP A 499 -17.39 11.08 6.97
C ASP A 499 -18.43 10.21 6.26
N THR A 500 -18.42 10.31 4.93
CA THR A 500 -19.23 9.54 4.00
C THR A 500 -18.34 8.76 3.02
N GLN A 501 -18.93 7.77 2.34
CA GLN A 501 -18.30 7.04 1.25
C GLN A 501 -18.82 7.59 -0.07
N ASN A 502 -17.92 8.15 -0.89
CA ASN A 502 -18.29 8.65 -2.22
C ASN A 502 -18.92 7.58 -3.10
N TYR A 503 -19.67 8.03 -4.12
CA TYR A 503 -20.55 7.21 -4.95
C TYR A 503 -20.36 7.50 -6.44
N GLN A 504 -20.16 6.45 -7.23
CA GLN A 504 -20.22 6.49 -8.68
C GLN A 504 -20.92 5.22 -9.19
N PRO A 505 -22.09 5.31 -9.85
CA PRO A 505 -22.68 4.13 -10.48
C PRO A 505 -21.82 3.72 -11.67
N VAL A 506 -21.55 2.42 -11.78
CA VAL A 506 -20.79 1.81 -12.87
C VAL A 506 -21.55 0.61 -13.40
N ILE A 507 -21.33 0.31 -14.69
CA ILE A 507 -21.64 -1.01 -15.22
C ILE A 507 -20.42 -1.90 -14.96
N VAL A 508 -20.65 -3.12 -14.49
CA VAL A 508 -19.57 -4.10 -14.30
C VAL A 508 -19.59 -5.11 -15.43
N LEU A 509 -18.43 -5.31 -16.06
CA LEU A 509 -18.14 -6.47 -16.90
C LEU A 509 -17.26 -7.43 -16.11
N LEU A 510 -17.61 -8.73 -16.09
CA LEU A 510 -16.81 -9.77 -15.46
C LEU A 510 -16.33 -10.73 -16.54
N ASN A 511 -15.02 -10.75 -16.81
CA ASN A 511 -14.43 -11.43 -17.96
C ASN A 511 -15.13 -11.11 -19.30
N GLY A 512 -15.50 -9.83 -19.47
CA GLY A 512 -16.21 -9.36 -20.67
C GLY A 512 -17.72 -9.50 -20.62
N GLU A 513 -18.29 -10.28 -19.70
CA GLU A 513 -19.75 -10.48 -19.63
C GLU A 513 -20.44 -9.41 -18.79
N TYR A 514 -21.59 -8.91 -19.26
CA TYR A 514 -22.40 -7.95 -18.53
C TYR A 514 -22.91 -8.50 -17.19
N TRP A 515 -22.44 -7.87 -16.10
CA TRP A 515 -22.77 -8.24 -14.72
C TRP A 515 -23.80 -7.32 -14.08
N GLY A 516 -24.11 -6.19 -14.69
CA GLY A 516 -25.10 -5.23 -14.18
C GLY A 516 -24.50 -4.00 -13.51
N ILE A 517 -25.40 -3.17 -12.99
CA ILE A 517 -25.06 -1.96 -12.25
C ILE A 517 -24.51 -2.36 -10.88
N GLN A 518 -23.40 -1.75 -10.48
CA GLN A 518 -22.94 -1.71 -9.10
C GLN A 518 -22.52 -0.29 -8.74
N ASN A 519 -22.53 0.00 -7.44
CA ASN A 519 -22.09 1.27 -6.93
C ASN A 519 -20.59 1.17 -6.65
N LEU A 520 -19.75 1.85 -7.44
CA LEU A 520 -18.37 2.09 -7.05
C LEU A 520 -18.39 3.01 -5.83
N ARG A 521 -17.75 2.59 -4.75
CA ARG A 521 -17.68 3.31 -3.46
C ARG A 521 -16.26 3.33 -2.95
N GLU A 522 -15.93 4.40 -2.23
CA GLU A 522 -14.79 4.38 -1.31
C GLU A 522 -15.00 3.29 -0.25
N ALA A 523 -13.90 2.74 0.26
CA ALA A 523 -13.95 1.79 1.35
C ALA A 523 -13.16 2.35 2.53
N TYR A 524 -13.82 2.50 3.68
CA TYR A 524 -13.10 2.91 4.89
C TYR A 524 -11.99 1.91 5.23
N SER A 525 -10.85 2.49 5.63
CA SER A 525 -9.65 1.83 6.08
C SER A 525 -8.76 2.84 6.80
N ALA A 526 -7.70 2.37 7.46
CA ALA A 526 -6.69 3.27 8.01
C ALA A 526 -6.08 4.15 6.90
N GLU A 527 -5.91 3.63 5.69
CA GLU A 527 -5.35 4.37 4.57
C GLU A 527 -6.27 5.45 3.99
N TYR A 528 -7.59 5.22 4.03
CA TYR A 528 -8.57 6.25 3.69
C TYR A 528 -8.39 7.47 4.60
N LEU A 529 -8.26 7.22 5.90
CA LEU A 529 -8.07 8.25 6.92
C LEU A 529 -6.67 8.89 6.86
N GLU A 530 -5.62 8.11 6.53
CA GLU A 530 -4.27 8.62 6.23
C GLU A 530 -4.32 9.66 5.12
N THR A 531 -4.98 9.36 4.01
CA THR A 531 -5.06 10.25 2.85
C THR A 531 -5.90 11.48 3.18
N LYS A 532 -7.09 11.28 3.76
CA LYS A 532 -8.06 12.35 4.01
C LYS A 532 -7.62 13.33 5.09
N TYR A 533 -6.98 12.83 6.15
CA TYR A 533 -6.62 13.63 7.34
C TYR A 533 -5.11 13.80 7.53
N ASN A 534 -4.29 13.36 6.58
CA ASN A 534 -2.83 13.40 6.64
C ASN A 534 -2.30 12.77 7.95
N LEU A 535 -2.68 11.51 8.16
CA LEU A 535 -2.35 10.69 9.32
C LEU A 535 -1.40 9.55 8.94
N ASN A 536 -0.69 8.97 9.90
CA ASN A 536 -0.02 7.68 9.69
C ASN A 536 -1.03 6.54 9.94
N ALA A 537 -1.23 5.65 8.97
CA ALA A 537 -2.16 4.52 9.08
C ALA A 537 -1.92 3.64 10.33
N GLU A 538 -0.66 3.49 10.78
CA GLU A 538 -0.32 2.71 11.99
C GLU A 538 -0.81 3.37 13.29
N GLU A 539 -1.12 4.67 13.26
CA GLU A 539 -1.61 5.43 14.41
C GLU A 539 -3.14 5.45 14.49
N ILE A 540 -3.84 4.76 13.60
CA ILE A 540 -5.30 4.82 13.51
C ILE A 540 -5.93 3.62 14.21
N VAL A 541 -7.07 3.85 14.85
CA VAL A 541 -7.96 2.81 15.37
C VAL A 541 -9.32 3.01 14.74
N MET A 542 -9.89 1.92 14.22
CA MET A 542 -11.26 1.87 13.73
C MET A 542 -12.02 0.77 14.45
N LEU A 543 -13.17 1.12 15.00
CA LEU A 543 -14.08 0.18 15.64
C LEU A 543 -15.39 0.12 14.88
N GLY A 544 -15.88 -1.09 14.67
CA GLY A 544 -17.25 -1.36 14.25
C GLY A 544 -18.06 -1.95 15.41
N THR A 545 -19.37 -1.76 15.41
CA THR A 545 -20.27 -2.48 16.34
C THR A 545 -20.62 -3.86 15.80
N ASP A 546 -20.60 -4.87 16.66
CA ASP A 546 -21.08 -6.22 16.34
C ASP A 546 -21.76 -6.84 17.57
N VAL A 547 -23.08 -7.00 17.47
CA VAL A 547 -23.94 -7.58 18.53
C VAL A 547 -23.57 -9.02 18.89
N THR A 548 -22.85 -9.73 18.03
CA THR A 548 -22.41 -11.10 18.28
C THR A 548 -21.07 -11.17 19.02
N ASN A 549 -20.33 -10.05 19.08
CA ASN A 549 -19.06 -9.97 19.79
C ASN A 549 -19.30 -9.77 21.30
N ALA A 550 -18.55 -10.48 22.14
CA ALA A 550 -18.67 -10.39 23.59
C ALA A 550 -18.40 -8.99 24.16
N THR A 551 -17.61 -8.17 23.46
CA THR A 551 -17.33 -6.77 23.82
C THR A 551 -18.29 -5.78 23.16
N GLY A 552 -19.12 -6.24 22.21
CA GLY A 552 -19.98 -5.40 21.37
C GLY A 552 -19.26 -4.70 20.20
N PHE A 553 -17.93 -4.84 20.10
CA PHE A 553 -17.13 -4.17 19.06
C PHE A 553 -16.25 -5.15 18.30
N ILE A 554 -16.03 -4.84 17.02
CA ILE A 554 -14.96 -5.41 16.21
C ILE A 554 -13.89 -4.35 16.01
N ILE A 555 -12.63 -4.78 16.00
CA ILE A 555 -11.51 -3.92 15.66
C ILE A 555 -11.31 -4.10 14.16
N ASP A 556 -11.71 -3.10 13.39
CA ASP A 556 -11.52 -3.08 11.94
C ASP A 556 -10.07 -2.73 11.59
N GLU A 557 -9.48 -1.79 12.34
CA GLU A 557 -8.07 -1.40 12.26
C GLU A 557 -7.54 -1.10 13.68
N GLY A 558 -6.32 -1.55 14.00
CA GLY A 558 -5.69 -1.40 15.31
C GLY A 558 -5.31 -2.72 16.00
N LEU A 559 -4.89 -2.64 17.26
CA LEU A 559 -4.47 -3.77 18.08
C LEU A 559 -5.55 -4.15 19.10
N ILE A 560 -5.56 -5.44 19.48
CA ILE A 560 -6.37 -5.91 20.61
C ILE A 560 -5.98 -5.11 21.87
N GLY A 561 -6.95 -4.38 22.42
CA GLY A 561 -6.77 -3.47 23.55
C GLY A 561 -7.14 -2.02 23.20
N ASP A 562 -7.08 -1.64 21.92
CA ASP A 562 -7.39 -0.27 21.50
C ASP A 562 -8.86 0.11 21.74
N GLN A 563 -9.77 -0.87 21.77
CA GLN A 563 -11.18 -0.66 22.15
C GLN A 563 -11.36 -0.20 23.60
N GLN A 564 -10.37 -0.45 24.48
CA GLN A 564 -10.47 -0.11 25.90
C GLN A 564 -10.61 1.39 26.12
N HIS A 565 -10.00 2.22 25.26
CA HIS A 565 -10.16 3.67 25.34
C HIS A 565 -11.62 4.10 25.10
N TYR A 566 -12.32 3.46 24.17
CA TYR A 566 -13.74 3.72 23.94
C TYR A 566 -14.59 3.21 25.11
N THR A 567 -14.32 1.99 25.59
CA THR A 567 -15.01 1.44 26.76
C THR A 567 -14.87 2.34 27.98
N SER A 568 -13.65 2.87 28.25
CA SER A 568 -13.42 3.81 29.36
C SER A 568 -14.15 5.14 29.20
N LEU A 569 -14.34 5.63 27.97
CA LEU A 569 -15.18 6.81 27.70
C LEU A 569 -16.64 6.54 28.09
N VAL A 570 -17.21 5.42 27.62
CA VAL A 570 -18.61 5.06 27.94
C VAL A 570 -18.77 4.83 29.45
N GLU A 571 -17.85 4.11 30.09
CA GLU A 571 -17.86 3.89 31.53
C GLU A 571 -17.76 5.20 32.31
N TYR A 572 -16.93 6.15 31.87
CA TYR A 572 -16.83 7.46 32.50
C TYR A 572 -18.15 8.22 32.39
N ALA A 573 -18.75 8.28 31.19
CA ALA A 573 -20.03 8.95 30.95
C ALA A 573 -21.16 8.36 31.80
N MET A 574 -21.16 7.04 32.01
CA MET A 574 -22.18 6.35 32.81
C MET A 574 -21.99 6.51 34.32
N ASN A 575 -20.75 6.68 34.80
CA ASN A 575 -20.45 6.75 36.23
C ASN A 575 -20.32 8.19 36.76
N ASN A 576 -20.40 9.20 35.90
CA ASN A 576 -20.27 10.61 36.26
C ASN A 576 -21.47 11.41 35.76
N ASP A 577 -21.94 12.38 36.55
CA ASP A 577 -23.06 13.22 36.20
C ASP A 577 -22.65 14.24 35.12
N LEU A 578 -23.06 14.04 33.87
CA LEU A 578 -22.71 14.92 32.75
C LEU A 578 -23.46 16.25 32.74
N ARG A 579 -24.40 16.49 33.67
CA ARG A 579 -24.94 17.83 33.94
C ARG A 579 -23.90 18.75 34.60
N ILE A 580 -22.80 18.17 35.10
CA ILE A 580 -21.66 18.91 35.64
C ILE A 580 -20.66 19.19 34.51
N GLN A 581 -20.37 20.47 34.26
CA GLN A 581 -19.52 20.91 33.15
C GLN A 581 -18.13 20.25 33.13
N GLU A 582 -17.49 20.06 34.29
CA GLU A 582 -16.16 19.42 34.37
C GLU A 582 -16.16 17.99 33.81
N ASN A 583 -17.24 17.23 34.03
CA ASN A 583 -17.37 15.87 33.51
C ASN A 583 -17.63 15.87 31.99
N LEU A 584 -18.44 16.82 31.52
CA LEU A 584 -18.68 17.01 30.08
C LEU A 584 -17.41 17.48 29.35
N ASP A 585 -16.64 18.39 29.95
CA ASP A 585 -15.36 18.86 29.44
C ASP A 585 -14.38 17.70 29.28
N TYR A 586 -14.33 16.77 30.25
CA TYR A 586 -13.56 15.54 30.10
C TYR A 586 -14.04 14.72 28.91
N VAL A 587 -15.35 14.46 28.77
CA VAL A 587 -15.90 13.72 27.62
C VAL A 587 -15.53 14.39 26.28
N ASN A 588 -15.58 15.73 26.20
CA ASN A 588 -15.17 16.49 25.03
C ASN A 588 -13.68 16.34 24.66
N THR A 589 -12.82 15.97 25.62
CA THR A 589 -11.42 15.61 25.30
C THR A 589 -11.29 14.20 24.71
N GLN A 590 -12.29 13.34 24.89
CA GLN A 590 -12.23 11.94 24.45
C GLN A 590 -12.94 11.72 23.12
N MET A 591 -13.97 12.52 22.80
CA MET A 591 -14.77 12.40 21.59
C MET A 591 -15.17 13.76 21.02
N ASP A 592 -15.43 13.77 19.72
CA ASP A 592 -16.08 14.91 19.07
C ASP A 592 -17.61 14.79 19.23
N VAL A 593 -18.14 15.46 20.26
CA VAL A 593 -19.57 15.38 20.60
C VAL A 593 -20.45 15.93 19.47
N GLU A 594 -20.03 16.98 18.78
CA GLU A 594 -20.81 17.55 17.67
C GLU A 594 -20.91 16.57 16.50
N ASN A 595 -19.80 15.95 16.09
CA ASN A 595 -19.79 14.88 15.08
C ASN A 595 -20.70 13.70 15.48
N TYR A 596 -20.72 13.31 16.77
CA TYR A 596 -21.61 12.25 17.23
C TYR A 596 -23.09 12.64 17.22
N LEU A 597 -23.42 13.87 17.61
CA LEU A 597 -24.79 14.37 17.56
C LEU A 597 -25.30 14.51 16.12
N GLU A 598 -24.46 14.96 15.18
CA GLU A 598 -24.75 14.96 13.75
C GLU A 598 -25.04 13.53 13.25
N TYR A 599 -24.14 12.58 13.53
CA TYR A 599 -24.34 11.17 13.17
C TYR A 599 -25.67 10.65 13.72
N PHE A 600 -25.96 10.88 15.00
CA PHE A 600 -27.21 10.46 15.64
C PHE A 600 -28.44 11.10 14.98
N ALA A 601 -28.38 12.39 14.69
CA ALA A 601 -29.42 13.13 14.00
C ALA A 601 -29.75 12.54 12.61
N TYR A 602 -28.72 12.17 11.85
CA TYR A 602 -28.89 11.52 10.55
C TYR A 602 -29.65 10.20 10.68
N GLN A 603 -29.26 9.35 11.63
CA GLN A 603 -29.95 8.06 11.85
C GLN A 603 -31.42 8.24 12.24
N VAL A 604 -31.73 9.27 13.04
CA VAL A 604 -33.11 9.61 13.41
C VAL A 604 -33.93 10.01 12.18
N TYR A 605 -33.42 10.92 11.35
CA TYR A 605 -34.13 11.34 10.14
C TYR A 605 -34.32 10.17 9.16
N PHE A 606 -33.24 9.43 8.88
CA PHE A 606 -33.26 8.26 7.99
C PHE A 606 -34.21 7.15 8.47
N GLY A 607 -34.59 7.16 9.74
CA GLY A 607 -35.41 6.11 10.33
C GLY A 607 -34.65 4.79 10.45
N ASN A 608 -33.32 4.86 10.56
CA ASN A 608 -32.46 3.68 10.57
C ASN A 608 -32.38 3.07 11.98
N THR A 609 -33.23 2.08 12.22
CA THR A 609 -33.33 1.39 13.52
C THR A 609 -32.26 0.31 13.74
N ASP A 610 -31.43 0.01 12.72
CA ASP A 610 -30.31 -0.93 12.83
C ASP A 610 -29.01 -0.25 13.29
N SER A 611 -28.95 1.09 13.28
CA SER A 611 -27.80 1.89 13.73
C SER A 611 -27.61 1.89 15.26
N LEU A 612 -26.44 2.28 15.75
CA LEU A 612 -25.95 2.22 17.16
C LEU A 612 -25.78 0.81 17.72
N TYR A 613 -26.78 -0.04 17.57
CA TYR A 613 -26.74 -1.45 17.98
C TYR A 613 -25.87 -2.27 17.02
N ASN A 614 -25.98 -1.96 15.74
CA ASN A 614 -25.26 -2.56 14.63
C ASN A 614 -24.85 -1.43 13.64
N ASN A 615 -24.08 -1.76 12.61
CA ASN A 615 -23.74 -0.86 11.50
C ASN A 615 -23.22 0.53 11.91
N THR A 616 -22.50 0.61 13.04
CA THR A 616 -21.85 1.85 13.49
C THR A 616 -20.35 1.67 13.36
N ALA A 617 -19.69 2.62 12.71
CA ALA A 617 -18.24 2.66 12.60
C ALA A 617 -17.72 3.97 13.21
N MET A 618 -16.59 3.90 13.89
CA MET A 618 -15.95 5.04 14.54
C MET A 618 -14.43 4.92 14.48
N TRP A 619 -13.74 6.05 14.54
CA TRP A 619 -12.29 6.09 14.42
C TRP A 619 -11.65 7.14 15.33
N ARG A 620 -10.36 6.95 15.60
CA ARG A 620 -9.49 7.96 16.22
C ARG A 620 -8.02 7.77 15.85
N LYS A 621 -7.23 8.82 16.04
CA LYS A 621 -5.77 8.73 16.16
C LYS A 621 -5.37 8.27 17.57
N LYS A 622 -4.39 7.37 17.69
CA LYS A 622 -3.80 6.86 18.94
C LYS A 622 -2.87 7.88 19.60
N THR A 623 -3.43 9.02 19.99
CA THR A 623 -2.72 10.08 20.70
C THR A 623 -3.61 10.68 21.80
N ASP A 624 -2.98 11.31 22.79
CA ASP A 624 -3.69 12.07 23.82
C ASP A 624 -4.34 13.32 23.21
N TYR A 625 -5.38 13.83 23.86
CA TYR A 625 -6.12 14.98 23.36
C TYR A 625 -5.22 16.21 23.17
N THR A 626 -5.20 16.74 21.95
CA THR A 626 -4.45 17.95 21.60
C THR A 626 -5.41 19.00 20.99
N PRO A 627 -5.85 20.00 21.76
CA PRO A 627 -6.88 20.95 21.34
C PRO A 627 -6.56 21.75 20.06
N GLU A 628 -5.28 22.04 19.83
CA GLU A 628 -4.82 22.84 18.69
C GLU A 628 -4.43 22.00 17.46
N ALA A 629 -4.60 20.67 17.54
CA ALA A 629 -4.31 19.80 16.40
C ALA A 629 -5.34 19.99 15.27
N PRO A 630 -4.94 19.79 14.00
CA PRO A 630 -5.89 19.77 12.89
C PRO A 630 -7.00 18.74 13.11
N TYR A 631 -8.16 18.97 12.48
CA TYR A 631 -9.30 18.04 12.57
C TYR A 631 -8.88 16.61 12.21
N GLY A 632 -9.30 15.64 13.02
CA GLY A 632 -8.91 14.23 12.86
C GLY A 632 -7.59 13.86 13.55
N GLN A 633 -6.73 14.82 13.88
CA GLN A 633 -5.40 14.58 14.47
C GLN A 633 -5.32 14.77 15.99
N ASP A 634 -6.42 15.20 16.60
CA ASP A 634 -6.52 15.59 18.01
C ASP A 634 -6.72 14.43 18.99
N GLY A 635 -6.79 13.18 18.53
CA GLY A 635 -6.95 12.00 19.38
C GLY A 635 -8.39 11.65 19.81
N ARG A 636 -9.39 12.47 19.42
CA ARG A 636 -10.81 12.25 19.75
C ARG A 636 -11.46 11.20 18.85
N TRP A 637 -12.43 10.46 19.41
CA TRP A 637 -13.33 9.58 18.66
C TRP A 637 -14.29 10.36 17.76
N ARG A 638 -14.49 9.85 16.53
CA ARG A 638 -15.41 10.35 15.52
C ARG A 638 -16.17 9.20 14.87
N TRP A 639 -17.40 9.44 14.46
CA TRP A 639 -18.27 8.47 13.80
C TRP A 639 -18.24 8.65 12.29
N LEU A 640 -18.39 7.53 11.60
CA LEU A 640 -18.47 7.42 10.16
C LEU A 640 -19.90 7.01 9.80
N LEU A 641 -20.48 7.60 8.76
CA LEU A 641 -21.72 7.06 8.22
C LEU A 641 -21.41 5.71 7.56
N TYR A 642 -22.10 4.65 7.96
CA TYR A 642 -21.81 3.28 7.52
C TYR A 642 -23.10 2.48 7.40
N ASP A 643 -23.22 1.72 6.30
CA ASP A 643 -24.27 0.72 6.03
C ASP A 643 -25.68 1.17 6.42
N THR A 644 -26.20 2.14 5.67
CA THR A 644 -27.44 2.85 5.99
C THR A 644 -28.67 2.27 5.34
N ASP A 645 -28.53 1.19 4.56
CA ASP A 645 -29.60 0.65 3.71
C ASP A 645 -30.85 0.15 4.45
N PHE A 646 -30.85 0.06 5.79
CA PHE A 646 -32.05 -0.19 6.58
C PHE A 646 -32.95 1.05 6.80
N GLY A 647 -32.49 2.25 6.41
CA GLY A 647 -33.26 3.49 6.47
C GLY A 647 -34.27 3.68 5.32
N PHE A 648 -34.92 4.84 5.29
CA PHE A 648 -35.91 5.23 4.26
C PHE A 648 -37.06 4.22 4.10
N ALA A 649 -37.61 3.75 5.23
CA ALA A 649 -38.76 2.84 5.25
C ALA A 649 -38.51 1.49 4.53
N LEU A 650 -37.31 0.92 4.62
CA LEU A 650 -37.03 -0.40 4.05
C LEU A 650 -37.82 -1.53 4.74
N ASN A 651 -37.87 -1.50 6.08
CA ASN A 651 -38.32 -2.62 6.91
C ASN A 651 -39.64 -2.32 7.62
N GLY A 652 -40.73 -2.92 7.13
CA GLY A 652 -42.08 -2.76 7.68
C GLY A 652 -43.07 -2.22 6.65
N GLU A 653 -44.29 -1.94 7.09
CA GLU A 653 -45.28 -1.25 6.25
C GLU A 653 -44.88 0.22 6.09
N PHE A 654 -44.92 0.72 4.84
CA PHE A 654 -44.41 2.07 4.51
C PHE A 654 -45.09 3.18 5.34
N GLU A 655 -46.40 3.09 5.53
CA GLU A 655 -47.18 4.07 6.30
C GLU A 655 -46.87 4.08 7.81
N GLU A 656 -46.42 2.95 8.35
CA GLU A 656 -46.00 2.85 9.75
C GLU A 656 -44.59 3.41 9.92
N THR A 657 -43.66 2.91 9.10
CA THR A 657 -42.23 3.21 9.19
C THR A 657 -41.86 4.68 8.98
N ILE A 658 -42.58 5.40 8.10
CA ILE A 658 -42.38 6.84 7.92
C ILE A 658 -42.68 7.65 9.20
N ASN A 659 -43.57 7.12 10.03
CA ASN A 659 -43.98 7.69 11.32
C ASN A 659 -43.34 6.95 12.51
N ASP A 660 -42.26 6.21 12.31
CA ASP A 660 -41.53 5.62 13.42
C ASP A 660 -40.81 6.72 14.22
N ASN A 661 -41.01 6.73 15.53
CA ASN A 661 -40.25 7.57 16.45
C ASN A 661 -38.87 6.95 16.70
N THR A 662 -37.98 7.15 15.73
CA THR A 662 -36.61 6.63 15.74
C THR A 662 -35.77 7.27 16.84
N LEU A 663 -36.07 8.51 17.23
CA LEU A 663 -35.44 9.16 18.40
C LEU A 663 -35.70 8.34 19.67
N ASP A 664 -36.96 8.03 19.96
CA ASP A 664 -37.30 7.22 21.13
C ASP A 664 -36.76 5.79 21.02
N TRP A 665 -36.70 5.21 19.81
CA TRP A 665 -36.10 3.90 19.58
C TRP A 665 -34.62 3.88 19.97
N LEU A 666 -33.83 4.84 19.46
CA LEU A 666 -32.39 4.94 19.71
C LEU A 666 -32.05 5.43 21.13
N LEU A 667 -33.04 5.87 21.91
CA LEU A 667 -32.90 6.23 23.33
C LEU A 667 -33.43 5.16 24.29
N ARG A 668 -33.78 3.96 23.81
CA ARG A 668 -34.16 2.85 24.68
C ARG A 668 -32.99 2.38 25.51
N ASP A 669 -33.31 1.78 26.66
CA ASP A 669 -32.31 1.24 27.58
C ASP A 669 -31.55 0.06 26.98
N HIS A 670 -30.31 0.31 26.58
CA HIS A 670 -29.40 -0.68 26.00
C HIS A 670 -27.93 -0.24 26.13
N PRO A 671 -26.95 -1.16 26.22
CA PRO A 671 -25.52 -0.83 26.27
C PRO A 671 -25.04 0.07 25.12
N ALA A 672 -25.47 -0.22 23.89
CA ALA A 672 -25.09 0.55 22.71
C ALA A 672 -25.55 2.03 22.72
N THR A 673 -26.57 2.37 23.52
CA THR A 673 -27.15 3.71 23.60
C THR A 673 -26.79 4.44 24.90
N GLU A 674 -25.95 3.84 25.75
CA GLU A 674 -25.53 4.41 27.03
C GLU A 674 -24.89 5.80 26.87
N LEU A 675 -23.95 5.93 25.94
CA LEU A 675 -23.23 7.18 25.71
C LEU A 675 -24.17 8.32 25.31
N ILE A 676 -25.07 8.09 24.34
CA ILE A 676 -26.00 9.14 23.90
C ILE A 676 -27.00 9.48 25.00
N ARG A 677 -27.50 8.49 25.75
CA ARG A 677 -28.44 8.76 26.86
C ARG A 677 -27.79 9.60 27.96
N ALA A 678 -26.55 9.28 28.35
CA ALA A 678 -25.80 10.06 29.33
C ALA A 678 -25.54 11.49 28.85
N LEU A 679 -25.14 11.67 27.59
CA LEU A 679 -24.90 12.99 26.98
C LEU A 679 -26.16 13.86 27.00
N LEU A 680 -27.31 13.29 26.63
CA LEU A 680 -28.58 14.01 26.56
C LEU A 680 -29.23 14.29 27.93
N GLU A 681 -28.61 13.87 29.05
CA GLU A 681 -29.00 14.37 30.38
C GLU A 681 -28.59 15.83 30.59
N ASN A 682 -27.59 16.32 29.83
CA ASN A 682 -27.17 17.71 29.86
C ASN A 682 -28.06 18.56 28.95
N GLU A 683 -28.67 19.62 29.52
CA GLU A 683 -29.62 20.48 28.79
C GLU A 683 -28.99 21.23 27.60
N GLU A 684 -27.71 21.59 27.67
CA GLU A 684 -27.01 22.28 26.58
C GLU A 684 -26.73 21.32 25.43
N VAL A 685 -26.28 20.10 25.72
CA VAL A 685 -26.06 19.04 24.71
C VAL A 685 -27.38 18.62 24.06
N TYR A 686 -28.45 18.51 24.85
CA TYR A 686 -29.78 18.25 24.31
C TYR A 686 -30.26 19.39 23.40
N ALA A 687 -30.11 20.64 23.82
CA ALA A 687 -30.45 21.80 22.99
C ALA A 687 -29.62 21.86 21.70
N GLN A 688 -28.35 21.46 21.74
CA GLN A 688 -27.50 21.34 20.56
C GLN A 688 -28.05 20.29 19.58
N LEU A 689 -28.45 19.10 20.06
CA LEU A 689 -29.08 18.09 19.21
C LEU A 689 -30.34 18.62 18.53
N ILE A 690 -31.22 19.31 19.28
CA ILE A 690 -32.42 19.92 18.72
C ILE A 690 -32.05 20.94 17.62
N SER A 691 -31.08 21.81 17.89
CA SER A 691 -30.63 22.82 16.91
C SER A 691 -30.05 22.18 15.65
N ILE A 692 -29.29 21.08 15.78
CA ILE A 692 -28.76 20.32 14.64
C ILE A 692 -29.93 19.75 13.84
N MET A 693 -30.87 19.07 14.50
CA MET A 693 -32.05 18.47 13.85
C MET A 693 -32.92 19.50 13.13
N GLU A 694 -33.25 20.63 13.78
CA GLU A 694 -34.02 21.73 13.17
C GLU A 694 -33.29 22.27 11.94
N GLY A 695 -31.98 22.53 12.03
CA GLY A 695 -31.18 23.00 10.90
C GLY A 695 -31.13 22.02 9.73
N LEU A 696 -30.95 20.72 10.00
CA LEU A 696 -30.97 19.69 8.97
C LEU A 696 -32.32 19.61 8.26
N LEU A 697 -33.44 19.72 8.99
CA LEU A 697 -34.79 19.69 8.41
C LEU A 697 -35.09 20.92 7.53
N ASP A 698 -34.45 22.06 7.81
CA ASP A 698 -34.57 23.29 7.02
C ASP A 698 -33.61 23.32 5.81
N GLU A 699 -32.53 22.54 5.83
CA GLU A 699 -31.49 22.50 4.80
C GLU A 699 -31.42 21.11 4.12
N GLU A 700 -30.49 20.23 4.49
CA GLU A 700 -30.21 18.96 3.77
C GLU A 700 -31.43 18.05 3.63
N PHE A 701 -32.26 18.01 4.68
CA PHE A 701 -33.45 17.18 4.78
C PHE A 701 -34.74 17.93 4.43
N ALA A 702 -34.64 19.16 3.91
CA ALA A 702 -35.76 19.83 3.29
C ALA A 702 -36.29 18.95 2.13
N PRO A 703 -37.61 18.74 2.01
CA PRO A 703 -38.19 17.84 1.02
C PRO A 703 -37.67 18.05 -0.41
N GLU A 704 -37.51 19.31 -0.83
CA GLU A 704 -37.00 19.70 -2.14
C GLU A 704 -35.58 19.17 -2.40
N ASN A 705 -34.66 19.30 -1.42
CA ASN A 705 -33.26 18.92 -1.55
C ASN A 705 -33.12 17.40 -1.60
N VAL A 706 -33.90 16.69 -0.77
CA VAL A 706 -33.93 15.23 -0.78
C VAL A 706 -34.49 14.70 -2.10
N ILE A 707 -35.58 15.29 -2.60
CA ILE A 707 -36.18 14.91 -3.88
C ILE A 707 -35.25 15.23 -5.06
N GLU A 708 -34.56 16.36 -5.03
CA GLU A 708 -33.56 16.71 -6.05
C GLU A 708 -32.43 15.68 -6.09
N THR A 709 -31.92 15.27 -4.92
CA THR A 709 -30.89 14.23 -4.81
C THR A 709 -31.41 12.88 -5.32
N ILE A 710 -32.63 12.45 -4.95
CA ILE A 710 -33.27 11.24 -5.49
C ILE A 710 -33.36 11.28 -7.02
N ASN A 711 -33.78 12.41 -7.58
CA ASN A 711 -33.93 12.57 -9.03
C ASN A 711 -32.59 12.59 -9.75
N SER A 712 -31.55 13.20 -9.17
CA SER A 712 -30.19 13.18 -9.70
C SER A 712 -29.64 11.75 -9.76
N LEU A 713 -29.64 11.04 -8.63
CA LEU A 713 -29.10 9.68 -8.54
C LEU A 713 -29.88 8.70 -9.43
N SER A 714 -31.21 8.74 -9.38
CA SER A 714 -32.04 7.88 -10.25
C SER A 714 -31.91 8.24 -11.73
N GLY A 715 -31.69 9.52 -12.06
CA GLY A 715 -31.43 9.98 -13.41
C GLY A 715 -30.20 9.32 -14.04
N GLN A 716 -29.14 9.11 -13.26
CA GLN A 716 -27.89 8.49 -13.72
C GLN A 716 -28.09 7.03 -14.15
N ILE A 717 -28.85 6.25 -13.37
CA ILE A 717 -29.00 4.80 -13.61
C ILE A 717 -30.25 4.42 -14.42
N ARG A 718 -31.24 5.32 -14.56
CA ARG A 718 -32.54 5.03 -15.20
C ARG A 718 -32.41 4.40 -16.59
N GLY A 719 -31.45 4.87 -17.40
CA GLY A 719 -31.21 4.34 -18.75
C GLY A 719 -30.74 2.89 -18.77
N GLU A 720 -30.03 2.45 -17.72
CA GLU A 720 -29.45 1.11 -17.61
C GLU A 720 -30.39 0.10 -16.92
N MET A 721 -31.36 0.60 -16.13
CA MET A 721 -32.28 -0.25 -15.38
C MET A 721 -32.98 -1.34 -16.22
N PRO A 722 -33.42 -1.12 -17.47
CA PRO A 722 -33.99 -2.20 -18.28
C PRO A 722 -33.07 -3.41 -18.45
N ARG A 723 -31.77 -3.21 -18.70
CA ARG A 723 -30.78 -4.30 -18.79
C ARG A 723 -30.50 -4.91 -17.42
N MET A 724 -30.38 -4.10 -16.39
CA MET A 724 -30.22 -4.58 -15.00
C MET A 724 -31.36 -5.51 -14.59
N ILE A 725 -32.61 -5.10 -14.86
CA ILE A 725 -33.84 -5.86 -14.59
C ILE A 725 -33.84 -7.16 -15.39
N SER A 726 -33.54 -7.08 -16.70
CA SER A 726 -33.50 -8.27 -17.55
C SER A 726 -32.43 -9.27 -17.12
N ARG A 727 -31.29 -8.81 -16.60
CA ARG A 727 -30.18 -9.68 -16.20
C ARG A 727 -30.45 -10.43 -14.90
N TRP A 728 -31.02 -9.75 -13.91
CA TRP A 728 -31.14 -10.26 -12.54
C TRP A 728 -32.55 -10.66 -12.14
N GLU A 729 -33.58 -10.18 -12.84
CA GLU A 729 -35.00 -10.46 -12.59
C GLU A 729 -35.43 -10.22 -11.12
N ASN A 730 -34.65 -9.42 -10.39
CA ASN A 730 -34.86 -9.15 -8.97
C ASN A 730 -35.80 -7.95 -8.73
N ILE A 731 -36.10 -7.19 -9.78
CA ILE A 731 -37.17 -6.19 -9.84
C ILE A 731 -38.10 -6.60 -10.99
N ASN A 732 -39.42 -6.51 -10.77
CA ASN A 732 -40.39 -7.03 -11.74
C ASN A 732 -40.43 -6.26 -13.08
N SER A 733 -40.29 -4.93 -13.04
CA SER A 733 -40.34 -4.07 -14.22
C SER A 733 -39.81 -2.67 -13.92
N ILE A 734 -39.58 -1.88 -14.97
CA ILE A 734 -39.18 -0.48 -14.82
C ILE A 734 -40.24 0.35 -14.08
N GLU A 735 -41.53 0.05 -14.26
CA GLU A 735 -42.61 0.71 -13.53
C GLU A 735 -42.60 0.38 -12.04
N THR A 736 -42.19 -0.84 -11.68
CA THR A 736 -42.01 -1.23 -10.27
C THR A 736 -40.84 -0.48 -9.65
N TRP A 737 -39.74 -0.33 -10.38
CA TRP A 737 -38.60 0.48 -9.95
C TRP A 737 -38.98 1.96 -9.74
N GLU A 738 -39.72 2.57 -10.68
CA GLU A 738 -40.20 3.95 -10.52
C GLU A 738 -41.16 4.10 -9.33
N ALA A 739 -41.99 3.09 -9.06
CA ALA A 739 -42.87 3.09 -7.88
C ALA A 739 -42.08 3.07 -6.55
N GLU A 740 -40.96 2.35 -6.48
CA GLU A 740 -40.05 2.40 -5.32
C GLU A 740 -39.43 3.79 -5.15
N LEU A 741 -39.08 4.48 -6.25
CA LEU A 741 -38.61 5.87 -6.20
C LEU A 741 -39.71 6.84 -5.74
N ASP A 742 -40.96 6.60 -6.12
CA ASP A 742 -42.10 7.39 -5.62
C ASP A 742 -42.31 7.21 -4.11
N MET A 743 -41.99 6.03 -3.55
CA MET A 743 -41.98 5.84 -2.09
C MET A 743 -40.88 6.68 -1.43
N PHE A 744 -39.70 6.81 -2.04
CA PHE A 744 -38.63 7.69 -1.52
C PHE A 744 -39.05 9.15 -1.52
N ARG A 745 -39.70 9.62 -2.59
CA ARG A 745 -40.23 10.98 -2.68
C ARG A 745 -41.30 11.24 -1.62
N GLN A 746 -42.17 10.27 -1.35
CA GLN A 746 -43.15 10.36 -0.27
C GLN A 746 -42.51 10.35 1.12
N PHE A 747 -41.44 9.57 1.31
CA PHE A 747 -40.64 9.60 2.54
C PHE A 747 -40.09 10.99 2.79
N ALA A 748 -39.40 11.57 1.80
CA ALA A 748 -38.84 12.91 1.86
C ALA A 748 -39.88 13.99 2.19
N GLN A 749 -41.10 13.86 1.68
CA GLN A 749 -42.17 14.85 1.91
C GLN A 749 -42.74 14.83 3.33
N ARG A 750 -42.86 13.65 3.95
CA ARG A 750 -43.62 13.50 5.20
C ARG A 750 -42.73 13.26 6.42
N ARG A 751 -41.52 12.73 6.22
CA ARG A 751 -40.59 12.44 7.32
C ARG A 751 -40.20 13.69 8.12
N PRO A 752 -39.95 14.88 7.51
CA PRO A 752 -39.63 16.09 8.27
C PRO A 752 -40.70 16.46 9.31
N GLU A 753 -41.98 16.42 8.92
CA GLU A 753 -43.09 16.72 9.83
C GLU A 753 -43.18 15.70 10.97
N ALA A 754 -43.01 14.40 10.66
CA ALA A 754 -43.00 13.35 11.67
C ALA A 754 -41.88 13.54 12.70
N VAL A 755 -40.66 13.83 12.24
CA VAL A 755 -39.50 14.10 13.11
C VAL A 755 -39.75 15.35 13.96
N MET A 756 -40.25 16.44 13.37
CA MET A 756 -40.57 17.67 14.09
C MET A 756 -41.61 17.46 15.19
N ASN A 757 -42.61 16.60 14.95
CA ASN A 757 -43.59 16.23 15.97
C ASN A 757 -42.94 15.55 17.17
N TYR A 758 -41.99 14.62 16.97
CA TYR A 758 -41.27 13.97 18.08
C TYR A 758 -40.44 14.97 18.90
N LEU A 759 -39.78 15.92 18.22
CA LEU A 759 -39.00 16.96 18.89
C LEU A 759 -39.91 17.86 19.74
N ASN A 760 -41.06 18.28 19.21
CA ASN A 760 -42.03 19.12 19.92
C ASN A 760 -42.66 18.40 21.12
N GLU A 761 -43.06 17.13 20.98
CA GLU A 761 -43.60 16.32 22.06
C GLU A 761 -42.61 16.22 23.24
N ARG A 762 -41.32 16.07 22.94
CA ARG A 762 -40.28 15.92 23.96
C ARG A 762 -39.87 17.24 24.62
N LEU A 763 -40.06 18.36 23.93
CA LEU A 763 -39.81 19.72 24.44
C LEU A 763 -41.01 20.32 25.19
N GLU A 764 -42.13 19.61 25.31
CA GLU A 764 -43.43 20.13 25.77
C GLU A 764 -43.88 21.39 24.98
N ARG A 765 -43.41 21.56 23.74
CA ARG A 765 -43.80 22.68 22.87
C ARG A 765 -45.19 22.40 22.32
N THR A 766 -46.11 23.34 22.47
CA THR A 766 -47.42 23.25 21.78
C THR A 766 -47.18 23.57 20.30
N PRO A 767 -47.73 22.81 19.34
CA PRO A 767 -47.65 23.19 17.94
C PRO A 767 -48.37 24.54 17.75
N ASP A 768 -47.65 25.55 17.28
CA ASP A 768 -48.18 26.90 16.99
C ASP A 768 -48.94 26.97 15.65
#